data_AF-A0A0L6JI86-F1
#
_entry.id   AF-A0A0L6JI86-F1
#
_cell.length_a   1.000
_cell.length_b   1.000
_cell.length_c   1.000
_cell.angle_alpha   90.00
_cell.angle_beta   90.00
_cell.angle_gamma   90.00
#
_symmetry.space_group_name_H-M   'P 1'
#
loop_
_entity.id
_entity.type
_entity.pdbx_description
1 polymer ?
#
loop_
_entity_poly.entity_id
_entity_poly.type
_entity_poly.pdbx_seq_one_letter_code
_entity_poly.pdbx_strand_id
1 'polypeptide(L)'
;MKIKKLLSLVLICSIIATYFVQAGVQSNAATPVIPAQGAFETGVYRNLFKEAGHTDAEIKAKLEKEFQSLFHGDSNHKIMYEVGSDMAYILDVNNNDIRSEGQSYGMMHCVQMDKKTEFDKLWKWAKTYMQQKSGQFKGFFAWQCRTDGSHMDETPASDGDEYFAMALLFASKRWGNGTGIFNYEAEANAILDACLHQSDDGQGYNLINKNSNQVVFCPSAGNYDFTDPSYHLPGFYELFALWGPEKDRETWKKVAATSREFFKKTTHPTTGLAPDYANFDGSPKSVSWGTEHVDFRYDAWRTVNNSAFDFAWFKKDAWASTYADRIQDFFVSKGRTTYGGCYKLDGTQLNTDHSPGLVAMNAVASLAATKAQAYDFVEDLWKLSAPSGQYRYYDGCLFMFGLLHVSGNFRIWGAAEPTELPSDTPTPTKDTSGPAVKGDLNNDGVINMADVILIATAFNATSGSEKYKAAYDLNNDGAINMADVLTIAQNFNKSVTQVSTNPPTATATSTKAPTPTPTKPSSNPNAKLIALTFDDGPDNTKTARVLDKLDKYKVPATFMMIGQNISSGTANIIKRVVSSGHEIGNHSWDYSSMNNMSSTQVKDYISRTNAAISQYAGVTPKFFRAPNLAYSQTMYDAIDLTFVQGVTCNDWVQSSSATDRANAVIAGAKDGTIILMHDNQPDPHPTPEALDIIIPRLQSQGYEFVTLSELFQRKGVTLRANDNIAHTTLPN
;
A
#
# COMPACT_ATOMS: atom_id res chain seq x y z
N MET A 1 4.53 -4.91 78.01
CA MET A 1 5.48 -4.02 78.73
C MET A 1 6.91 -4.51 78.44
N LYS A 2 7.76 -3.63 77.88
CA LYS A 2 9.25 -3.63 77.89
C LYS A 2 9.99 -4.86 77.26
N ILE A 3 10.70 -4.74 76.13
CA ILE A 3 12.00 -4.08 75.83
C ILE A 3 13.25 -4.99 76.05
N LYS A 4 14.05 -5.13 74.95
CA LYS A 4 15.52 -5.40 74.81
C LYS A 4 16.02 -6.87 74.76
N LYS A 5 16.55 -7.33 73.60
CA LYS A 5 17.98 -7.35 73.10
C LYS A 5 18.73 -8.60 73.65
N LEU A 6 19.57 -9.40 72.97
CA LEU A 6 20.42 -9.26 71.77
C LEU A 6 21.08 -10.63 71.40
N LEU A 7 21.41 -10.85 70.10
CA LEU A 7 22.51 -11.66 69.50
C LEU A 7 22.60 -13.21 69.63
N SER A 8 22.50 -13.95 68.51
CA SER A 8 23.65 -14.51 67.74
C SER A 8 23.24 -15.48 66.58
N LEU A 9 23.50 -15.01 65.35
CA LEU A 9 24.04 -15.65 64.11
C LEU A 9 23.71 -17.10 63.63
N VAL A 10 23.62 -17.23 62.28
CA VAL A 10 23.75 -18.41 61.37
C VAL A 10 22.40 -19.14 61.10
N LEU A 11 21.87 -19.37 59.89
CA LEU A 11 22.26 -19.18 58.47
C LEU A 11 21.08 -19.71 57.58
N ILE A 12 20.82 -19.06 56.43
CA ILE A 12 20.13 -19.57 55.22
C ILE A 12 18.62 -19.92 55.29
N CYS A 13 17.78 -19.03 54.73
CA CYS A 13 17.06 -19.23 53.45
C CYS A 13 16.05 -18.09 53.23
N SER A 14 16.49 -17.08 52.48
CA SER A 14 15.65 -16.08 51.78
C SER A 14 14.72 -16.82 50.79
N ILE A 15 13.51 -16.38 50.48
CA ILE A 15 13.18 -15.10 49.83
C ILE A 15 11.76 -14.68 50.26
N ILE A 16 11.67 -13.43 50.69
CA ILE A 16 10.50 -12.69 51.14
C ILE A 16 9.87 -11.98 49.95
N ALA A 17 8.54 -11.96 49.96
CA ALA A 17 7.67 -11.08 49.17
C ALA A 17 8.20 -9.65 49.05
N THR A 18 8.14 -9.06 47.85
CA THR A 18 8.31 -7.61 47.72
C THR A 18 7.30 -7.06 46.72
N TYR A 19 6.44 -6.20 47.26
CA TYR A 19 5.74 -5.09 46.64
C TYR A 19 5.98 -4.86 45.14
N PHE A 20 4.92 -5.02 44.34
CA PHE A 20 4.82 -4.38 43.04
C PHE A 20 4.59 -2.88 43.26
N VAL A 21 5.67 -2.10 43.22
CA VAL A 21 5.60 -0.72 42.76
C VAL A 21 5.59 -0.78 41.25
N GLN A 22 4.44 -0.49 40.66
CA GLN A 22 4.27 -0.36 39.22
C GLN A 22 4.98 0.93 38.80
N ALA A 23 6.28 0.83 38.53
CA ALA A 23 7.03 1.89 37.88
C ALA A 23 6.48 2.01 36.46
N GLY A 24 5.86 3.15 36.16
CA GLY A 24 5.42 3.49 34.82
C GLY A 24 6.59 3.37 33.86
N VAL A 25 6.41 2.54 32.82
CA VAL A 25 7.25 2.61 31.65
C VAL A 25 6.87 3.90 30.95
N GLN A 26 7.59 4.98 31.24
CA GLN A 26 7.49 6.20 30.47
C GLN A 26 8.04 5.87 29.08
N SER A 27 7.16 5.90 28.07
CA SER A 27 7.54 5.65 26.68
C SER A 27 8.60 6.66 26.24
N ASN A 28 9.78 6.18 25.84
CA ASN A 28 10.78 6.98 25.11
C ASN A 28 10.36 7.24 23.65
N ALA A 29 9.06 7.15 23.33
CA ALA A 29 8.56 7.42 21.99
C ALA A 29 8.66 8.93 21.71
N ALA A 30 9.23 9.29 20.56
CA ALA A 30 9.19 10.66 20.08
C ALA A 30 7.71 11.12 19.97
N THR A 31 7.44 12.40 20.09
CA THR A 31 6.10 12.94 19.78
C THR A 31 5.83 12.86 18.28
N PRO A 32 4.60 12.55 17.84
CA PRO A 32 4.24 12.59 16.42
C PRO A 32 4.57 13.95 15.80
N VAL A 33 5.13 13.93 14.59
CA VAL A 33 5.40 15.15 13.81
C VAL A 33 4.30 15.28 12.76
N ILE A 34 3.43 16.27 12.93
CA ILE A 34 2.38 16.55 11.96
C ILE A 34 2.99 17.21 10.71
N PRO A 35 2.78 16.67 9.51
CA PRO A 35 3.22 17.28 8.25
C PRO A 35 2.70 18.70 8.08
N ALA A 36 3.49 19.54 7.41
CA ALA A 36 3.12 20.93 7.15
C ALA A 36 1.94 21.06 6.16
N GLN A 37 1.85 20.14 5.20
CA GLN A 37 0.82 20.09 4.14
C GLN A 37 0.08 18.75 4.17
N GLY A 38 -1.13 18.74 3.60
CA GLY A 38 -1.95 17.53 3.52
C GLY A 38 -1.47 16.55 2.44
N ALA A 39 -1.86 15.29 2.56
CA ALA A 39 -1.51 14.24 1.59
C ALA A 39 -2.07 14.50 0.18
N PHE A 40 -3.16 15.26 0.05
CA PHE A 40 -3.69 15.67 -1.26
C PHE A 40 -2.71 16.55 -2.03
N GLU A 41 -2.01 17.46 -1.34
CA GLU A 41 -1.04 18.37 -1.96
C GLU A 41 0.31 17.69 -2.19
N THR A 42 0.74 16.85 -1.26
CA THR A 42 2.09 16.27 -1.25
C THR A 42 2.19 14.90 -1.90
N GLY A 43 1.08 14.18 -2.06
CA GLY A 43 1.08 12.75 -2.41
C GLY A 43 1.67 11.83 -1.34
N VAL A 44 2.13 12.37 -0.20
CA VAL A 44 2.76 11.62 0.88
C VAL A 44 1.74 11.35 1.97
N TYR A 45 1.42 10.07 2.15
CA TYR A 45 0.55 9.59 3.22
C TYR A 45 1.40 9.12 4.38
N ARG A 46 1.14 9.65 5.58
CA ARG A 46 1.83 9.21 6.80
C ARG A 46 1.60 7.72 7.03
N ASN A 47 2.68 7.02 7.35
CA ASN A 47 2.64 5.62 7.74
C ASN A 47 3.03 5.54 9.22
N LEU A 48 2.02 5.54 10.09
CA LEU A 48 2.19 5.57 11.53
C LEU A 48 2.78 4.26 12.08
N PHE A 49 2.51 3.11 11.43
CA PHE A 49 3.18 1.86 11.79
C PHE A 49 4.68 1.94 11.54
N LYS A 50 5.10 2.57 10.43
CA LYS A 50 6.51 2.81 10.12
C LYS A 50 7.13 3.80 11.09
N GLU A 51 6.42 4.88 11.42
CA GLU A 51 6.84 5.83 12.46
C GLU A 51 7.00 5.15 13.84
N ALA A 52 6.19 4.11 14.12
CA ALA A 52 6.27 3.29 15.33
C ALA A 52 7.35 2.17 15.27
N GLY A 53 8.03 1.99 14.12
CA GLY A 53 9.16 1.07 13.98
C GLY A 53 8.86 -0.24 13.23
N HIS A 54 7.66 -0.44 12.68
CA HIS A 54 7.35 -1.61 11.84
C HIS A 54 7.89 -1.43 10.42
N THR A 55 8.36 -2.52 9.82
CA THR A 55 8.89 -2.49 8.45
C THR A 55 7.77 -2.48 7.41
N ASP A 56 8.05 -1.94 6.22
CA ASP A 56 7.09 -1.94 5.11
C ASP A 56 6.63 -3.37 4.73
N ALA A 57 7.51 -4.36 4.88
CA ALA A 57 7.19 -5.78 4.62
C ALA A 57 6.20 -6.34 5.64
N GLU A 58 6.38 -6.06 6.93
CA GLU A 58 5.46 -6.49 7.99
C GLU A 58 4.10 -5.84 7.83
N ILE A 59 4.07 -4.54 7.52
CA ILE A 59 2.84 -3.77 7.34
C ILE A 59 2.04 -4.33 6.16
N LYS A 60 2.70 -4.56 5.01
CA LYS A 60 2.07 -5.16 3.83
C LYS A 60 1.53 -6.56 4.14
N ALA A 61 2.33 -7.39 4.82
CA ALA A 61 1.92 -8.75 5.19
C ALA A 61 0.71 -8.73 6.13
N LYS A 62 0.66 -7.81 7.09
CA LYS A 62 -0.49 -7.63 7.98
C LYS A 62 -1.74 -7.22 7.21
N LEU A 63 -1.66 -6.19 6.36
CA LEU A 63 -2.79 -5.74 5.54
C LEU A 63 -3.38 -6.87 4.69
N GLU A 64 -2.54 -7.60 3.95
CA GLU A 64 -3.03 -8.70 3.10
C GLU A 64 -3.61 -9.84 3.96
N LYS A 65 -2.93 -10.25 5.02
CA LYS A 65 -3.41 -11.32 5.93
C LYS A 65 -4.79 -10.98 6.50
N GLU A 66 -4.95 -9.78 7.04
CA GLU A 66 -6.19 -9.40 7.70
C GLU A 66 -7.34 -9.17 6.69
N PHE A 67 -7.04 -8.65 5.50
CA PHE A 67 -8.01 -8.60 4.39
C PHE A 67 -8.46 -10.02 3.99
N GLN A 68 -7.51 -10.95 3.80
CA GLN A 68 -7.83 -12.34 3.47
C GLN A 68 -8.70 -12.99 4.54
N SER A 69 -8.45 -12.71 5.83
CA SER A 69 -9.29 -13.22 6.93
C SER A 69 -10.74 -12.73 6.84
N LEU A 70 -10.95 -11.44 6.59
CA LEU A 70 -12.28 -10.83 6.55
C LEU A 70 -13.06 -11.12 5.25
N PHE A 71 -12.38 -11.27 4.11
CA PHE A 71 -13.04 -11.42 2.80
C PHE A 71 -13.10 -12.88 2.35
N HIS A 72 -12.06 -13.66 2.65
CA HIS A 72 -11.86 -15.02 2.14
C HIS A 72 -11.64 -16.08 3.23
N GLY A 73 -11.74 -15.68 4.51
CA GLY A 73 -11.52 -16.57 5.64
C GLY A 73 -12.62 -17.63 5.83
N ASP A 74 -12.54 -18.37 6.93
CA ASP A 74 -13.60 -19.31 7.28
C ASP A 74 -14.89 -18.61 7.73
N SER A 75 -15.97 -19.38 7.95
CA SER A 75 -17.27 -18.86 8.36
C SER A 75 -17.30 -18.17 9.73
N ASN A 76 -16.23 -18.28 10.51
CA ASN A 76 -16.08 -17.62 11.81
C ASN A 76 -15.35 -16.26 11.69
N HIS A 77 -14.66 -16.00 10.58
CA HIS A 77 -13.89 -14.77 10.36
C HIS A 77 -14.45 -13.92 9.22
N LYS A 78 -14.86 -14.54 8.12
CA LYS A 78 -15.29 -13.77 6.95
C LYS A 78 -16.59 -13.00 7.20
N ILE A 79 -16.69 -11.88 6.52
CA ILE A 79 -17.87 -11.02 6.44
C ILE A 79 -18.39 -10.90 5.00
N MET A 80 -17.56 -11.21 3.98
CA MET A 80 -17.98 -11.27 2.59
C MET A 80 -18.51 -12.66 2.21
N TYR A 81 -19.63 -12.69 1.48
CA TYR A 81 -20.25 -13.92 1.00
C TYR A 81 -20.60 -13.77 -0.49
N GLU A 82 -20.14 -14.73 -1.30
CA GLU A 82 -20.41 -14.74 -2.74
C GLU A 82 -21.82 -15.27 -3.03
N VAL A 83 -22.45 -14.69 -4.06
CA VAL A 83 -23.74 -15.08 -4.61
C VAL A 83 -23.56 -15.37 -6.09
N GLY A 84 -23.71 -16.64 -6.47
CA GLY A 84 -23.38 -17.08 -7.83
C GLY A 84 -21.90 -16.85 -8.15
N SER A 85 -21.60 -16.49 -9.40
CA SER A 85 -20.22 -16.27 -9.86
C SER A 85 -19.78 -14.80 -9.88
N ASP A 86 -20.70 -13.85 -9.76
CA ASP A 86 -20.47 -12.44 -10.12
C ASP A 86 -21.10 -11.41 -9.16
N MET A 87 -21.65 -11.85 -8.02
CA MET A 87 -22.11 -10.98 -6.96
C MET A 87 -21.58 -11.41 -5.60
N ALA A 88 -21.57 -10.49 -4.64
CA ALA A 88 -21.28 -10.77 -3.26
C ALA A 88 -21.89 -9.71 -2.35
N TYR A 89 -22.07 -10.04 -1.07
CA TYR A 89 -22.49 -9.07 -0.05
C TYR A 89 -21.60 -9.13 1.18
N ILE A 90 -21.60 -8.05 1.95
CA ILE A 90 -21.07 -8.02 3.32
C ILE A 90 -22.21 -8.30 4.30
N LEU A 91 -22.08 -9.34 5.10
CA LEU A 91 -23.08 -9.77 6.06
C LEU A 91 -22.83 -9.14 7.44
N ASP A 92 -23.83 -8.44 7.98
CA ASP A 92 -23.90 -8.24 9.42
C ASP A 92 -24.31 -9.57 10.06
N VAL A 93 -23.31 -10.29 10.55
CA VAL A 93 -23.46 -11.64 11.07
C VAL A 93 -24.33 -11.65 12.33
N ASN A 94 -24.28 -10.60 13.15
CA ASN A 94 -25.05 -10.56 14.38
C ASN A 94 -26.54 -10.35 14.10
N ASN A 95 -26.86 -9.44 13.17
CA ASN A 95 -28.24 -9.10 12.83
C ASN A 95 -28.82 -9.97 11.70
N ASN A 96 -27.97 -10.74 11.04
CA ASN A 96 -28.30 -11.60 9.90
C ASN A 96 -29.00 -10.80 8.78
N ASP A 97 -28.44 -9.63 8.48
CA ASP A 97 -28.89 -8.70 7.44
C ASP A 97 -27.68 -8.16 6.64
N ILE A 98 -27.98 -7.47 5.54
CA ILE A 98 -27.00 -6.78 4.71
C ILE A 98 -27.30 -5.30 4.79
N ARG A 99 -26.28 -4.52 5.16
CA ARG A 99 -26.41 -3.08 5.39
C ARG A 99 -25.74 -2.28 4.29
N SER A 100 -26.34 -1.15 3.91
CA SER A 100 -25.74 -0.24 2.92
C SER A 100 -24.35 0.22 3.38
N GLU A 101 -24.23 0.52 4.68
CA GLU A 101 -22.99 0.80 5.38
C GLU A 101 -21.92 -0.27 5.09
N GLY A 102 -22.13 -1.51 5.53
CA GLY A 102 -21.17 -2.59 5.37
C GLY A 102 -20.82 -2.90 3.93
N GLN A 103 -21.82 -2.84 3.04
CA GLN A 103 -21.63 -3.07 1.61
C GLN A 103 -20.72 -1.99 1.00
N SER A 104 -20.97 -0.72 1.32
CA SER A 104 -20.16 0.42 0.86
C SER A 104 -18.75 0.42 1.46
N TYR A 105 -18.59 0.02 2.72
CA TYR A 105 -17.29 -0.18 3.37
C TYR A 105 -16.50 -1.30 2.71
N GLY A 106 -17.15 -2.42 2.40
CA GLY A 106 -16.53 -3.52 1.65
C GLY A 106 -15.98 -3.05 0.30
N MET A 107 -16.74 -2.23 -0.43
CA MET A 107 -16.27 -1.60 -1.66
C MET A 107 -15.08 -0.67 -1.41
N MET A 108 -15.13 0.16 -0.37
CA MET A 108 -14.02 1.04 -0.01
C MET A 108 -12.74 0.26 0.34
N HIS A 109 -12.85 -0.81 1.15
CA HIS A 109 -11.72 -1.69 1.45
C HIS A 109 -11.13 -2.29 0.17
N CYS A 110 -11.97 -2.80 -0.72
CA CYS A 110 -11.54 -3.41 -1.98
C CYS A 110 -10.80 -2.41 -2.88
N VAL A 111 -11.35 -1.20 -3.07
CA VAL A 111 -10.71 -0.21 -3.94
C VAL A 111 -9.41 0.32 -3.35
N GLN A 112 -9.25 0.39 -2.02
CA GLN A 112 -7.98 0.76 -1.40
C GLN A 112 -6.94 -0.38 -1.49
N MET A 113 -7.39 -1.64 -1.42
CA MET A 113 -6.55 -2.85 -1.49
C MET A 113 -6.31 -3.40 -2.91
N ASP A 114 -6.76 -2.70 -3.95
CA ASP A 114 -6.68 -3.13 -5.37
C ASP A 114 -7.48 -4.40 -5.74
N LYS A 115 -8.58 -4.68 -5.05
CA LYS A 115 -9.35 -5.91 -5.19
C LYS A 115 -10.56 -5.68 -6.11
N LYS A 116 -10.30 -5.43 -7.39
CA LYS A 116 -11.33 -5.07 -8.39
C LYS A 116 -12.44 -6.12 -8.51
N THR A 117 -12.09 -7.40 -8.47
CA THR A 117 -13.06 -8.50 -8.60
C THR A 117 -14.08 -8.48 -7.47
N GLU A 118 -13.62 -8.37 -6.23
CA GLU A 118 -14.45 -8.28 -5.03
C GLU A 118 -15.27 -6.98 -5.04
N PHE A 119 -14.66 -5.86 -5.42
CA PHE A 119 -15.36 -4.59 -5.60
C PHE A 119 -16.54 -4.71 -6.56
N ASP A 120 -16.31 -5.26 -7.77
CA ASP A 120 -17.34 -5.39 -8.80
C ASP A 120 -18.48 -6.31 -8.35
N LYS A 121 -18.16 -7.40 -7.62
CA LYS A 121 -19.15 -8.31 -7.04
C LYS A 121 -20.02 -7.60 -5.99
N LEU A 122 -19.40 -6.84 -5.09
CA LEU A 122 -20.11 -6.07 -4.05
C LEU A 122 -20.99 -4.98 -4.67
N TRP A 123 -20.43 -4.22 -5.61
CA TRP A 123 -21.16 -3.17 -6.31
C TRP A 123 -22.34 -3.72 -7.09
N LYS A 124 -22.14 -4.82 -7.83
CA LYS A 124 -23.21 -5.44 -8.59
C LYS A 124 -24.37 -5.88 -7.70
N TRP A 125 -24.09 -6.44 -6.51
CA TRP A 125 -25.14 -6.81 -5.56
C TRP A 125 -25.90 -5.56 -5.05
N ALA A 126 -25.18 -4.52 -4.63
CA ALA A 126 -25.77 -3.26 -4.17
C ALA A 126 -26.68 -2.62 -5.23
N LYS A 127 -26.18 -2.50 -6.46
CA LYS A 127 -26.90 -1.95 -7.61
C LYS A 127 -28.12 -2.78 -8.00
N THR A 128 -28.05 -4.10 -7.83
CA THR A 128 -29.12 -5.03 -8.22
C THR A 128 -30.26 -5.02 -7.20
N TYR A 129 -29.90 -5.14 -5.92
CA TYR A 129 -30.84 -5.41 -4.86
C TYR A 129 -31.14 -4.20 -3.99
N MET A 130 -30.16 -3.38 -3.64
CA MET A 130 -30.34 -2.30 -2.66
C MET A 130 -30.82 -1.00 -3.30
N GLN A 131 -30.29 -0.64 -4.47
CA GLN A 131 -30.58 0.66 -5.06
C GLN A 131 -32.04 0.79 -5.52
N GLN A 132 -32.70 1.82 -5.01
CA GLN A 132 -34.08 2.16 -5.32
C GLN A 132 -34.19 2.80 -6.70
N LYS A 133 -35.13 2.29 -7.51
CA LYS A 133 -35.30 2.70 -8.91
C LYS A 133 -36.37 3.78 -9.11
N SER A 134 -37.20 4.03 -8.09
CA SER A 134 -38.36 4.91 -8.16
C SER A 134 -38.80 5.39 -6.78
N GLY A 135 -39.72 6.34 -6.74
CA GLY A 135 -40.30 6.84 -5.49
C GLY A 135 -39.38 7.82 -4.75
N GLN A 136 -39.73 8.14 -3.51
CA GLN A 136 -39.07 9.15 -2.69
C GLN A 136 -37.59 8.85 -2.38
N PHE A 137 -37.15 7.60 -2.57
CA PHE A 137 -35.77 7.17 -2.33
C PHE A 137 -35.02 6.80 -3.61
N LYS A 138 -35.60 7.09 -4.79
CA LYS A 138 -34.95 6.85 -6.09
C LYS A 138 -33.48 7.32 -6.07
N GLY A 139 -32.55 6.45 -6.46
CA GLY A 139 -31.12 6.75 -6.50
C GLY A 139 -30.37 6.39 -5.21
N PHE A 140 -31.05 6.34 -4.06
CA PHE A 140 -30.49 5.87 -2.80
C PHE A 140 -30.59 4.36 -2.63
N PHE A 141 -29.94 3.83 -1.59
CA PHE A 141 -29.87 2.39 -1.31
C PHE A 141 -30.64 2.05 -0.05
N ALA A 142 -31.52 1.03 -0.12
CA ALA A 142 -32.20 0.49 1.05
C ALA A 142 -31.16 0.08 2.11
N TRP A 143 -31.29 0.62 3.33
CA TRP A 143 -30.27 0.47 4.35
C TRP A 143 -30.17 -0.96 4.89
N GLN A 144 -31.25 -1.74 4.79
CA GLN A 144 -31.33 -3.09 5.34
C GLN A 144 -31.99 -4.06 4.36
N CYS A 145 -31.25 -5.09 3.96
CA CYS A 145 -31.70 -6.16 3.07
C CYS A 145 -31.47 -7.54 3.68
N ARG A 146 -32.24 -8.52 3.23
CA ARG A 146 -31.99 -9.94 3.48
C ARG A 146 -30.95 -10.48 2.51
N THR A 147 -30.40 -11.66 2.82
CA THR A 147 -29.43 -12.36 1.95
C THR A 147 -30.00 -12.79 0.60
N ASP A 148 -31.32 -12.88 0.45
CA ASP A 148 -31.99 -13.11 -0.83
C ASP A 148 -32.22 -11.83 -1.66
N GLY A 149 -31.82 -10.66 -1.13
CA GLY A 149 -31.95 -9.36 -1.77
C GLY A 149 -33.28 -8.64 -1.50
N SER A 150 -34.21 -9.24 -0.73
CA SER A 150 -35.43 -8.55 -0.33
C SER A 150 -35.18 -7.44 0.70
N HIS A 151 -35.87 -6.30 0.57
CA HIS A 151 -35.75 -5.18 1.50
C HIS A 151 -36.43 -5.51 2.83
N MET A 152 -35.74 -5.26 3.93
CA MET A 152 -36.32 -5.27 5.27
C MET A 152 -36.83 -3.88 5.64
N ASP A 153 -36.09 -2.85 5.23
CA ASP A 153 -36.45 -1.45 5.32
C ASP A 153 -35.93 -0.73 4.07
N GLU A 154 -36.83 0.03 3.45
CA GLU A 154 -36.57 0.75 2.20
C GLU A 154 -35.84 2.08 2.43
N THR A 155 -35.88 2.64 3.64
CA THR A 155 -35.20 3.91 3.93
C THR A 155 -33.69 3.79 3.68
N PRO A 156 -32.99 4.88 3.29
CA PRO A 156 -31.54 4.85 3.16
C PRO A 156 -30.84 5.27 4.46
N ALA A 157 -29.59 4.85 4.62
CA ALA A 157 -28.67 5.34 5.63
C ALA A 157 -27.60 6.18 4.92
N SER A 158 -27.53 7.46 5.25
CA SER A 158 -26.80 8.46 4.46
C SER A 158 -25.31 8.16 4.31
N ASP A 159 -24.67 7.61 5.35
CA ASP A 159 -23.27 7.22 5.31
C ASP A 159 -22.98 6.17 4.23
N GLY A 160 -23.85 5.18 4.06
CA GLY A 160 -23.73 4.18 3.01
C GLY A 160 -23.69 4.79 1.61
N ASP A 161 -24.59 5.72 1.32
CA ASP A 161 -24.67 6.45 0.04
C ASP A 161 -23.40 7.29 -0.22
N GLU A 162 -22.87 7.96 0.80
CA GLU A 162 -21.63 8.75 0.71
C GLU A 162 -20.40 7.87 0.41
N TYR A 163 -20.30 6.72 1.08
CA TYR A 163 -19.22 5.76 0.84
C TYR A 163 -19.35 5.07 -0.52
N PHE A 164 -20.57 4.74 -0.99
CA PHE A 164 -20.76 4.22 -2.35
C PHE A 164 -20.27 5.20 -3.40
N ALA A 165 -20.69 6.47 -3.31
CA ALA A 165 -20.26 7.51 -4.24
C ALA A 165 -18.74 7.66 -4.26
N MET A 166 -18.09 7.72 -3.08
CA MET A 166 -16.64 7.87 -3.00
C MET A 166 -15.89 6.64 -3.50
N ALA A 167 -16.32 5.43 -3.12
CA ALA A 167 -15.68 4.19 -3.55
C ALA A 167 -15.74 4.02 -5.08
N LEU A 168 -16.85 4.41 -5.71
CA LEU A 168 -17.01 4.43 -7.16
C LEU A 168 -16.12 5.48 -7.85
N LEU A 169 -15.99 6.69 -7.27
CA LEU A 169 -15.04 7.68 -7.78
C LEU A 169 -13.60 7.14 -7.73
N PHE A 170 -13.18 6.55 -6.62
CA PHE A 170 -11.86 5.93 -6.53
C PHE A 170 -11.69 4.77 -7.50
N ALA A 171 -12.71 3.93 -7.69
CA ALA A 171 -12.66 2.84 -8.66
C ALA A 171 -12.46 3.36 -10.09
N SER A 172 -13.15 4.45 -10.44
CA SER A 172 -12.95 5.15 -11.72
C SER A 172 -11.51 5.65 -11.88
N LYS A 173 -10.96 6.32 -10.86
CA LYS A 173 -9.60 6.88 -10.93
C LYS A 173 -8.51 5.80 -10.89
N ARG A 174 -8.77 4.65 -10.25
CA ARG A 174 -7.81 3.56 -10.11
C ARG A 174 -7.83 2.58 -11.29
N TRP A 175 -9.03 2.21 -11.78
CA TRP A 175 -9.21 1.16 -12.77
C TRP A 175 -9.81 1.63 -14.10
N GLY A 176 -10.18 2.91 -14.21
CA GLY A 176 -10.93 3.44 -15.34
C GLY A 176 -12.41 3.04 -15.31
N ASN A 177 -13.20 3.62 -16.22
CA ASN A 177 -14.63 3.33 -16.33
C ASN A 177 -14.87 2.15 -17.27
N GLY A 178 -15.67 1.17 -16.82
CA GLY A 178 -16.22 0.10 -17.65
C GLY A 178 -17.53 0.50 -18.35
N THR A 179 -18.35 -0.49 -18.68
CA THR A 179 -19.66 -0.30 -19.33
C THR A 179 -20.83 -0.57 -18.39
N GLY A 180 -21.98 0.05 -18.66
CA GLY A 180 -23.20 -0.15 -17.85
C GLY A 180 -22.97 0.25 -16.40
N ILE A 181 -23.34 -0.61 -15.46
CA ILE A 181 -23.16 -0.36 -14.02
C ILE A 181 -21.68 -0.23 -13.63
N PHE A 182 -20.74 -0.72 -14.45
CA PHE A 182 -19.29 -0.60 -14.17
C PHE A 182 -18.68 0.69 -14.73
N ASN A 183 -19.49 1.59 -15.28
CA ASN A 183 -19.07 2.98 -15.48
C ASN A 183 -19.13 3.71 -14.13
N TYR A 184 -18.10 3.51 -13.31
CA TYR A 184 -18.10 3.91 -11.91
C TYR A 184 -18.32 5.41 -11.71
N GLU A 185 -17.71 6.26 -12.54
CA GLU A 185 -17.89 7.72 -12.45
C GLU A 185 -19.31 8.16 -12.78
N ALA A 186 -19.96 7.54 -13.77
CA ALA A 186 -21.35 7.83 -14.09
C ALA A 186 -22.29 7.42 -12.95
N GLU A 187 -22.05 6.26 -12.34
CA GLU A 187 -22.83 5.77 -11.20
C GLU A 187 -22.61 6.64 -9.96
N ALA A 188 -21.37 7.03 -9.66
CA ALA A 188 -21.07 7.95 -8.56
C ALA A 188 -21.77 9.30 -8.74
N ASN A 189 -21.70 9.88 -9.94
CA ASN A 189 -22.33 11.16 -10.24
C ASN A 189 -23.86 11.09 -10.12
N ALA A 190 -24.48 9.95 -10.45
CA ALA A 190 -25.91 9.77 -10.26
C ALA A 190 -26.30 9.73 -8.77
N ILE A 191 -25.49 9.11 -7.91
CA ILE A 191 -25.69 9.11 -6.46
C ILE A 191 -25.51 10.53 -5.91
N LEU A 192 -24.44 11.22 -6.29
CA LEU A 192 -24.18 12.60 -5.84
C LEU A 192 -25.27 13.59 -6.28
N ASP A 193 -25.86 13.39 -7.46
CA ASP A 193 -27.01 14.17 -7.92
C ASP A 193 -28.23 13.95 -7.02
N ALA A 194 -28.54 12.69 -6.67
CA ALA A 194 -29.60 12.38 -5.72
C ALA A 194 -29.34 12.99 -4.33
N CYS A 195 -28.08 12.97 -3.86
CA CYS A 195 -27.72 13.53 -2.56
C CYS A 195 -28.09 15.02 -2.40
N LEU A 196 -28.14 15.79 -3.50
CA LEU A 196 -28.42 17.23 -3.47
C LEU A 196 -29.76 17.63 -4.08
N HIS A 197 -30.32 16.82 -4.97
CA HIS A 197 -31.45 17.20 -5.82
C HIS A 197 -32.63 16.23 -5.76
N GLN A 198 -32.61 15.22 -4.88
CA GLN A 198 -33.73 14.29 -4.75
C GLN A 198 -35.07 15.01 -4.54
N SER A 199 -35.09 16.05 -3.70
CA SER A 199 -36.31 16.80 -3.39
C SER A 199 -36.81 17.74 -4.50
N ASP A 200 -36.05 17.92 -5.59
CA ASP A 200 -36.28 19.01 -6.54
C ASP A 200 -37.52 18.81 -7.41
N ASP A 201 -37.98 17.56 -7.58
CA ASP A 201 -39.25 17.22 -8.22
C ASP A 201 -40.43 17.16 -7.22
N GLY A 202 -40.19 17.52 -5.96
CA GLY A 202 -41.17 17.49 -4.87
C GLY A 202 -41.36 16.11 -4.24
N GLN A 203 -40.54 15.11 -4.57
CA GLN A 203 -40.57 13.78 -3.96
C GLN A 203 -39.37 13.57 -3.03
N GLY A 204 -39.61 13.06 -1.82
CA GLY A 204 -38.54 12.70 -0.89
C GLY A 204 -37.73 13.89 -0.38
N TYR A 205 -36.51 13.58 0.08
CA TYR A 205 -35.60 14.53 0.73
C TYR A 205 -34.19 14.34 0.19
N ASN A 206 -33.40 15.41 0.22
CA ASN A 206 -31.98 15.33 -0.12
C ASN A 206 -31.21 14.64 1.00
N LEU A 207 -30.06 14.06 0.68
CA LEU A 207 -29.14 13.56 1.69
C LEU A 207 -28.42 14.71 2.41
N ILE A 208 -28.16 15.81 1.70
CA ILE A 208 -27.67 17.05 2.30
C ILE A 208 -28.82 18.02 2.51
N ASN A 209 -29.06 18.40 3.77
CA ASN A 209 -30.06 19.41 4.10
C ASN A 209 -29.61 20.78 3.58
N LYS A 210 -30.39 21.37 2.66
CA LYS A 210 -30.07 22.63 1.98
C LYS A 210 -29.98 23.83 2.93
N ASN A 211 -30.63 23.78 4.10
CA ASN A 211 -30.62 24.89 5.06
C ASN A 211 -29.40 24.82 5.99
N SER A 212 -29.05 23.62 6.47
CA SER A 212 -27.91 23.44 7.37
C SER A 212 -26.59 23.21 6.64
N ASN A 213 -26.61 22.81 5.36
CA ASN A 213 -25.44 22.31 4.60
C ASN A 213 -24.76 21.13 5.31
N GLN A 214 -25.56 20.22 5.88
CA GLN A 214 -25.09 19.03 6.58
C GLN A 214 -25.77 17.81 6.00
N VAL A 215 -25.06 16.68 6.03
CA VAL A 215 -25.68 15.36 5.87
C VAL A 215 -26.78 15.19 6.92
N VAL A 216 -27.86 14.51 6.56
CA VAL A 216 -28.94 14.15 7.48
C VAL A 216 -28.77 12.74 7.98
N PHE A 217 -29.35 12.41 9.14
CA PHE A 217 -29.38 11.04 9.62
C PHE A 217 -30.04 10.10 8.60
N CYS A 218 -31.22 10.47 8.10
CA CYS A 218 -31.89 9.76 7.03
C CYS A 218 -32.72 10.76 6.18
N PRO A 219 -32.63 10.72 4.84
CA PRO A 219 -33.41 11.57 3.94
C PRO A 219 -34.87 11.07 3.83
N SER A 220 -35.56 11.04 4.97
CA SER A 220 -36.98 10.65 5.08
C SER A 220 -37.75 11.61 5.98
N ALA A 221 -39.08 11.58 5.84
CA ALA A 221 -39.97 12.33 6.71
C ALA A 221 -39.73 11.97 8.18
N GLY A 222 -39.63 12.99 9.05
CA GLY A 222 -39.35 12.83 10.47
C GLY A 222 -37.86 12.65 10.83
N ASN A 223 -36.99 12.37 9.85
CA ASN A 223 -35.55 12.14 10.06
C ASN A 223 -34.64 13.18 9.38
N TYR A 224 -35.21 14.10 8.61
CA TYR A 224 -34.48 15.07 7.79
C TYR A 224 -33.95 16.29 8.57
N ASP A 225 -34.38 16.48 9.83
CA ASP A 225 -34.12 17.70 10.62
C ASP A 225 -32.99 17.53 11.65
N PHE A 226 -32.23 16.43 11.58
CA PHE A 226 -31.06 16.17 12.42
C PHE A 226 -30.01 15.33 11.68
N THR A 227 -28.83 15.16 12.29
CA THR A 227 -27.66 14.49 11.73
C THR A 227 -27.07 13.47 12.70
N ASP A 228 -26.04 12.78 12.24
CA ASP A 228 -25.18 11.88 12.99
C ASP A 228 -23.73 12.36 12.79
N PRO A 229 -22.96 12.71 13.86
CA PRO A 229 -21.58 13.15 13.74
C PRO A 229 -20.67 12.20 12.97
N SER A 230 -20.95 10.90 13.01
CA SER A 230 -20.18 9.87 12.31
C SER A 230 -20.41 9.85 10.80
N TYR A 231 -21.44 10.53 10.28
CA TYR A 231 -21.73 10.60 8.85
C TYR A 231 -21.02 11.79 8.19
N HIS A 232 -20.53 12.74 8.97
CA HIS A 232 -19.79 13.88 8.44
C HIS A 232 -18.41 13.44 7.89
N LEU A 233 -18.24 13.52 6.56
CA LEU A 233 -17.04 13.10 5.84
C LEU A 233 -16.41 14.26 5.04
N PRO A 234 -15.89 15.32 5.70
CA PRO A 234 -15.38 16.51 5.00
C PRO A 234 -14.27 16.19 4.00
N GLY A 235 -13.45 15.18 4.25
CA GLY A 235 -12.44 14.73 3.28
C GLY A 235 -13.06 14.17 1.99
N PHE A 236 -14.24 13.55 2.07
CA PHE A 236 -14.96 13.10 0.88
C PHE A 236 -15.62 14.27 0.15
N TYR A 237 -16.20 15.21 0.89
CA TYR A 237 -16.87 16.37 0.32
C TYR A 237 -15.91 17.28 -0.45
N GLU A 238 -14.64 17.38 -0.03
CA GLU A 238 -13.58 18.04 -0.82
C GLU A 238 -13.39 17.38 -2.19
N LEU A 239 -13.40 16.05 -2.25
CA LEU A 239 -13.25 15.31 -3.49
C LEU A 239 -14.54 15.35 -4.34
N PHE A 240 -15.73 15.33 -3.73
CA PHE A 240 -16.99 15.58 -4.44
C PHE A 240 -17.01 16.99 -5.04
N ALA A 241 -16.46 17.99 -4.34
CA ALA A 241 -16.28 19.34 -4.87
C ALA A 241 -15.27 19.44 -6.02
N LEU A 242 -14.36 18.47 -6.16
CA LEU A 242 -13.38 18.45 -7.25
C LEU A 242 -13.85 17.64 -8.45
N TRP A 243 -14.47 16.48 -8.22
CA TRP A 243 -14.74 15.48 -9.25
C TRP A 243 -16.22 15.26 -9.53
N GLY A 244 -17.10 15.63 -8.60
CA GLY A 244 -18.54 15.52 -8.79
C GLY A 244 -19.08 16.50 -9.84
N PRO A 245 -20.41 16.48 -10.07
CA PRO A 245 -21.08 17.32 -11.05
C PRO A 245 -20.74 18.80 -10.87
N GLU A 246 -20.34 19.48 -11.95
CA GLU A 246 -19.83 20.86 -11.90
C GLU A 246 -20.80 21.84 -11.23
N LYS A 247 -22.11 21.68 -11.48
CA LYS A 247 -23.18 22.50 -10.89
C LYS A 247 -23.22 22.47 -9.35
N ASP A 248 -22.64 21.44 -8.73
CA ASP A 248 -22.78 21.15 -7.31
C ASP A 248 -21.51 21.36 -6.49
N ARG A 249 -20.39 21.64 -7.15
CA ARG A 249 -19.06 21.70 -6.52
C ARG A 249 -18.99 22.74 -5.41
N GLU A 250 -19.60 23.90 -5.59
CA GLU A 250 -19.63 24.95 -4.56
C GLU A 250 -20.47 24.56 -3.34
N THR A 251 -21.50 23.74 -3.53
CA THR A 251 -22.29 23.18 -2.41
C THR A 251 -21.44 22.22 -1.61
N TRP A 252 -20.76 21.27 -2.26
CA TRP A 252 -19.87 20.32 -1.58
C TRP A 252 -18.73 20.99 -0.80
N LYS A 253 -18.13 22.08 -1.32
CA LYS A 253 -17.15 22.89 -0.57
C LYS A 253 -17.74 23.45 0.74
N LYS A 254 -18.98 23.96 0.68
CA LYS A 254 -19.68 24.46 1.87
C LYS A 254 -19.97 23.34 2.86
N VAL A 255 -20.43 22.18 2.39
CA VAL A 255 -20.69 21.01 3.24
C VAL A 255 -19.42 20.53 3.95
N ALA A 256 -18.27 20.52 3.25
CA ALA A 256 -16.96 20.23 3.85
C ALA A 256 -16.61 21.20 4.98
N ALA A 257 -16.74 22.51 4.75
CA ALA A 257 -16.46 23.52 5.75
C ALA A 257 -17.42 23.43 6.96
N THR A 258 -18.72 23.27 6.70
CA THR A 258 -19.73 23.11 7.75
C THR A 258 -19.46 21.89 8.63
N SER A 259 -19.05 20.77 8.04
CA SER A 259 -18.77 19.53 8.77
C SER A 259 -17.58 19.65 9.72
N ARG A 260 -16.51 20.35 9.31
CA ARG A 260 -15.38 20.66 10.20
C ARG A 260 -15.81 21.51 11.40
N GLU A 261 -16.64 22.52 11.16
CA GLU A 261 -17.22 23.33 12.24
C GLU A 261 -18.20 22.54 13.11
N PHE A 262 -18.88 21.54 12.55
CA PHE A 262 -19.81 20.70 13.29
C PHE A 262 -19.10 19.82 14.33
N PHE A 263 -17.95 19.22 14.00
CA PHE A 263 -17.16 18.44 14.96
C PHE A 263 -16.81 19.23 16.23
N LYS A 264 -16.51 20.53 16.08
CA LYS A 264 -16.21 21.45 17.19
C LYS A 264 -17.39 21.65 18.13
N LYS A 265 -18.61 21.62 17.59
CA LYS A 265 -19.85 21.86 18.33
C LYS A 265 -20.37 20.60 19.01
N THR A 266 -20.25 19.45 18.35
CA THR A 266 -20.88 18.20 18.80
C THR A 266 -20.01 17.39 19.77
N THR A 267 -18.69 17.55 19.73
CA THR A 267 -17.79 16.83 20.63
C THR A 267 -17.71 17.51 21.99
N HIS A 268 -17.72 16.70 23.06
CA HIS A 268 -17.66 17.21 24.42
C HIS A 268 -16.31 17.90 24.70
N PRO A 269 -16.30 19.10 25.32
CA PRO A 269 -15.10 19.95 25.42
C PRO A 269 -13.98 19.38 26.30
N THR A 270 -14.26 18.36 27.11
CA THR A 270 -13.26 17.73 28.00
C THR A 270 -12.87 16.33 27.55
N THR A 271 -13.85 15.52 27.12
CA THR A 271 -13.64 14.09 26.81
C THR A 271 -13.42 13.84 25.32
N GLY A 272 -13.85 14.77 24.45
CA GLY A 272 -13.85 14.59 23.01
C GLY A 272 -14.97 13.67 22.50
N LEU A 273 -15.76 13.06 23.38
CA LEU A 273 -16.84 12.17 22.99
C LEU A 273 -17.93 12.93 22.23
N ALA A 274 -18.36 12.39 21.10
CA ALA A 274 -19.56 12.83 20.35
C ALA A 274 -20.74 11.89 20.68
N PRO A 275 -21.99 12.36 20.58
CA PRO A 275 -23.15 11.47 20.60
C PRO A 275 -23.24 10.65 19.31
N ASP A 276 -24.01 9.56 19.32
CA ASP A 276 -24.43 8.91 18.06
C ASP A 276 -25.23 9.91 17.21
N TYR A 277 -26.29 10.51 17.76
CA TYR A 277 -27.15 11.44 17.02
C TYR A 277 -27.06 12.86 17.57
N ALA A 278 -27.15 13.85 16.67
CA ALA A 278 -27.08 15.25 17.03
C ALA A 278 -28.01 16.12 16.17
N ASN A 279 -28.52 17.21 16.74
CA ASN A 279 -29.14 18.27 15.96
C ASN A 279 -28.05 19.01 15.16
N PHE A 280 -28.42 19.73 14.10
CA PHE A 280 -27.48 20.49 13.27
C PHE A 280 -26.68 21.57 14.02
N ASP A 281 -27.11 21.97 15.22
CA ASP A 281 -26.36 22.90 16.08
C ASP A 281 -25.26 22.22 16.91
N GLY A 282 -25.17 20.88 16.87
CA GLY A 282 -24.21 20.04 17.58
C GLY A 282 -24.76 19.42 18.87
N SER A 283 -25.95 19.82 19.35
CA SER A 283 -26.53 19.27 20.58
C SER A 283 -26.97 17.82 20.40
N PRO A 284 -26.82 16.94 21.41
CA PRO A 284 -27.25 15.54 21.31
C PRO A 284 -28.75 15.40 21.01
N LYS A 285 -29.09 14.42 20.17
CA LYS A 285 -30.45 14.18 19.70
C LYS A 285 -30.99 12.86 20.24
N SER A 286 -32.10 12.94 20.95
CA SER A 286 -32.95 11.79 21.28
C SER A 286 -34.07 11.65 20.26
N VAL A 287 -34.45 10.41 19.94
CA VAL A 287 -35.52 10.07 19.00
C VAL A 287 -36.56 9.19 19.69
N SER A 288 -37.78 9.12 19.16
CA SER A 288 -38.89 8.43 19.84
C SER A 288 -38.70 6.91 19.96
N TRP A 289 -37.83 6.32 19.15
CA TRP A 289 -37.49 4.89 19.16
C TRP A 289 -36.15 4.58 19.84
N GLY A 290 -35.45 5.57 20.40
CA GLY A 290 -34.15 5.39 21.04
C GLY A 290 -33.72 6.65 21.78
N THR A 291 -33.56 6.53 23.10
CA THR A 291 -33.16 7.67 23.95
C THR A 291 -31.66 7.72 24.22
N GLU A 292 -30.98 6.64 23.92
CA GLU A 292 -29.59 6.37 24.23
C GLU A 292 -28.60 6.94 23.20
N HIS A 293 -29.08 7.38 22.04
CA HIS A 293 -28.28 7.95 20.97
C HIS A 293 -27.68 9.33 21.29
N VAL A 294 -28.03 9.88 22.46
CA VAL A 294 -27.36 11.06 23.03
C VAL A 294 -26.01 10.74 23.65
N ASP A 295 -25.69 9.46 23.81
CA ASP A 295 -24.42 8.95 24.36
C ASP A 295 -23.42 8.65 23.23
N PHE A 296 -22.15 8.47 23.60
CA PHE A 296 -21.12 7.93 22.71
C PHE A 296 -21.26 6.41 22.64
N ARG A 297 -21.64 5.89 21.47
CA ARG A 297 -21.75 4.44 21.21
C ARG A 297 -21.21 4.13 19.82
N TYR A 298 -21.71 3.07 19.20
CA TYR A 298 -21.14 2.42 18.02
C TYR A 298 -20.92 3.39 16.86
N ASP A 299 -21.93 4.20 16.52
CA ASP A 299 -21.82 5.18 15.43
C ASP A 299 -20.73 6.23 15.75
N ALA A 300 -20.80 6.80 16.96
CA ALA A 300 -19.91 7.86 17.41
C ALA A 300 -18.41 7.49 17.38
N TRP A 301 -18.06 6.20 17.39
CA TRP A 301 -16.67 5.73 17.30
C TRP A 301 -15.95 6.27 16.06
N ARG A 302 -16.66 6.38 14.92
CA ARG A 302 -16.08 6.82 13.64
C ARG A 302 -15.83 8.34 13.57
N THR A 303 -16.41 9.12 14.48
CA THR A 303 -16.34 10.60 14.42
C THR A 303 -14.91 11.13 14.43
N VAL A 304 -14.05 10.58 15.30
CA VAL A 304 -12.63 10.99 15.35
C VAL A 304 -11.87 10.53 14.10
N ASN A 305 -12.17 9.34 13.57
CA ASN A 305 -11.57 8.84 12.33
C ASN A 305 -11.82 9.85 11.20
N ASN A 306 -13.07 10.30 11.04
CA ASN A 306 -13.46 11.19 9.97
C ASN A 306 -12.79 12.56 10.04
N SER A 307 -12.65 13.10 11.26
CA SER A 307 -11.90 14.34 11.50
C SER A 307 -10.40 14.16 11.22
N ALA A 308 -9.82 13.04 11.66
CA ALA A 308 -8.39 12.79 11.58
C ALA A 308 -7.92 12.54 10.13
N PHE A 309 -8.65 11.77 9.33
CA PHE A 309 -8.25 11.53 7.94
C PHE A 309 -8.49 12.76 7.05
N ASP A 310 -9.56 13.54 7.26
CA ASP A 310 -9.77 14.82 6.57
C ASP A 310 -8.57 15.76 6.80
N PHE A 311 -8.16 15.87 8.06
CA PHE A 311 -6.99 16.66 8.43
C PHE A 311 -5.70 16.12 7.79
N ALA A 312 -5.49 14.81 7.78
CA ALA A 312 -4.32 14.20 7.16
C ALA A 312 -4.28 14.43 5.63
N TRP A 313 -5.44 14.42 4.97
CA TRP A 313 -5.55 14.60 3.54
C TRP A 313 -5.44 16.07 3.11
N PHE A 314 -6.13 16.98 3.80
CA PHE A 314 -6.28 18.37 3.33
C PHE A 314 -5.67 19.43 4.24
N LYS A 315 -5.36 19.09 5.50
CA LYS A 315 -4.76 20.03 6.46
C LYS A 315 -5.56 21.32 6.72
N LYS A 316 -6.87 21.32 6.42
CA LYS A 316 -7.74 22.51 6.47
C LYS A 316 -8.33 22.84 7.84
N ASP A 317 -8.32 21.91 8.81
CA ASP A 317 -8.80 22.17 10.17
C ASP A 317 -7.79 21.74 11.23
N ALA A 318 -6.94 22.67 11.68
CA ALA A 318 -5.95 22.42 12.73
C ALA A 318 -6.57 22.00 14.08
N TRP A 319 -7.86 22.26 14.30
CA TRP A 319 -8.55 21.81 15.50
C TRP A 319 -8.67 20.28 15.59
N ALA A 320 -8.57 19.54 14.47
CA ALA A 320 -8.54 18.08 14.48
C ALA A 320 -7.46 17.51 15.42
N SER A 321 -6.31 18.18 15.57
CA SER A 321 -5.29 17.79 16.54
C SER A 321 -5.75 17.92 17.99
N THR A 322 -6.51 18.97 18.31
CA THR A 322 -7.11 19.15 19.64
C THR A 322 -8.12 18.05 19.93
N TYR A 323 -8.93 17.68 18.93
CA TYR A 323 -9.88 16.60 19.07
C TYR A 323 -9.19 15.26 19.30
N ALA A 324 -8.22 14.91 18.44
CA ALA A 324 -7.45 13.66 18.55
C ALA A 324 -6.75 13.51 19.90
N ASP A 325 -6.07 14.56 20.38
CA ASP A 325 -5.40 14.52 21.68
C ASP A 325 -6.39 14.35 22.83
N ARG A 326 -7.54 15.05 22.79
CA ARG A 326 -8.55 15.01 23.84
C ARG A 326 -9.20 13.63 23.98
N ILE A 327 -9.57 13.01 22.87
CA ILE A 327 -10.21 11.69 22.91
C ILE A 327 -9.21 10.60 23.29
N GLN A 328 -7.96 10.69 22.84
CA GLN A 328 -6.91 9.77 23.30
C GLN A 328 -6.59 9.94 24.79
N ASP A 329 -6.49 11.19 25.30
CA ASP A 329 -6.34 11.44 26.74
C ASP A 329 -7.47 10.81 27.56
N PHE A 330 -8.71 10.94 27.05
CA PHE A 330 -9.87 10.33 27.69
C PHE A 330 -9.72 8.81 27.78
N PHE A 331 -9.41 8.12 26.68
CA PHE A 331 -9.27 6.65 26.71
C PHE A 331 -8.05 6.17 27.49
N VAL A 332 -6.97 6.95 27.55
CA VAL A 332 -5.87 6.71 28.49
C VAL A 332 -6.38 6.78 29.94
N SER A 333 -7.21 7.77 30.28
CA SER A 333 -7.78 7.91 31.63
C SER A 333 -8.75 6.79 32.03
N LYS A 334 -9.30 6.06 31.06
CA LYS A 334 -10.19 4.90 31.27
C LYS A 334 -9.47 3.55 31.28
N GLY A 335 -8.15 3.56 31.11
CA GLY A 335 -7.35 2.36 30.93
C GLY A 335 -7.26 1.98 29.45
N ARG A 336 -6.15 2.36 28.82
CA ARG A 336 -5.89 2.25 27.37
C ARG A 336 -6.21 0.88 26.75
N THR A 337 -6.01 -0.21 27.49
CA THR A 337 -6.23 -1.58 27.01
C THR A 337 -7.44 -2.27 27.65
N THR A 338 -8.26 -1.53 28.40
CA THR A 338 -9.38 -2.07 29.19
C THR A 338 -10.65 -1.21 29.16
N TYR A 339 -10.63 -0.08 28.45
CA TYR A 339 -11.79 0.81 28.35
C TYR A 339 -12.98 0.11 27.65
N GLY A 340 -14.20 0.53 28.00
CA GLY A 340 -15.43 0.05 27.35
C GLY A 340 -15.72 0.76 26.03
N GLY A 341 -16.75 0.32 25.32
CA GLY A 341 -17.19 0.89 24.04
C GLY A 341 -18.19 2.05 24.17
N CYS A 342 -18.93 2.14 25.28
CA CYS A 342 -20.05 3.08 25.41
C CYS A 342 -19.89 3.99 26.63
N TYR A 343 -20.15 5.28 26.44
CA TYR A 343 -20.02 6.31 27.48
C TYR A 343 -21.09 7.38 27.34
N LYS A 344 -21.57 7.92 28.46
CA LYS A 344 -22.16 9.26 28.44
C LYS A 344 -21.09 10.26 28.03
N LEU A 345 -21.49 11.40 27.44
CA LEU A 345 -20.53 12.40 26.96
C LEU A 345 -19.65 13.00 28.06
N ASP A 346 -20.13 13.02 29.31
CA ASP A 346 -19.35 13.42 30.49
C ASP A 346 -18.26 12.42 30.90
N GLY A 347 -18.20 11.26 30.24
CA GLY A 347 -17.23 10.20 30.48
C GLY A 347 -17.69 9.09 31.43
N THR A 348 -18.97 9.07 31.83
CA THR A 348 -19.56 7.96 32.60
C THR A 348 -19.64 6.71 31.73
N GLN A 349 -18.99 5.63 32.16
CA GLN A 349 -18.93 4.37 31.41
C GLN A 349 -20.26 3.61 31.46
N LEU A 350 -20.71 3.09 30.31
CA LEU A 350 -22.00 2.41 30.15
C LEU A 350 -21.87 0.92 29.87
N ASN A 351 -20.73 0.46 29.35
CA ASN A 351 -20.42 -0.96 29.19
C ASN A 351 -18.92 -1.23 29.44
N THR A 352 -18.52 -2.49 29.45
CA THR A 352 -17.12 -2.93 29.65
C THR A 352 -16.55 -3.63 28.42
N ASP A 353 -17.25 -3.58 27.29
CA ASP A 353 -16.84 -4.26 26.07
C ASP A 353 -15.69 -3.51 25.41
N HIS A 354 -14.53 -4.16 25.30
CA HIS A 354 -13.33 -3.57 24.71
C HIS A 354 -13.24 -3.96 23.23
N SER A 355 -13.96 -3.19 22.41
CA SER A 355 -14.16 -3.48 20.99
C SER A 355 -12.89 -3.21 20.15
N PRO A 356 -12.46 -4.17 19.29
CA PRO A 356 -11.43 -3.95 18.28
C PRO A 356 -11.74 -2.77 17.34
N GLY A 357 -13.01 -2.54 16.99
CA GLY A 357 -13.43 -1.42 16.15
C GLY A 357 -13.14 -0.07 16.80
N LEU A 358 -13.44 0.09 18.09
CA LEU A 358 -13.11 1.33 18.81
C LEU A 358 -11.59 1.51 18.98
N VAL A 359 -10.83 0.43 19.22
CA VAL A 359 -9.36 0.48 19.24
C VAL A 359 -8.83 0.98 17.90
N ALA A 360 -9.38 0.50 16.79
CA ALA A 360 -8.99 0.93 15.45
C ALA A 360 -9.26 2.42 15.22
N MET A 361 -10.46 2.92 15.55
CA MET A 361 -10.78 4.35 15.38
C MET A 361 -9.92 5.26 16.26
N ASN A 362 -9.63 4.85 17.50
CA ASN A 362 -8.73 5.57 18.40
C ASN A 362 -7.28 5.59 17.88
N ALA A 363 -6.84 4.55 17.16
CA ALA A 363 -5.54 4.54 16.49
C ALA A 363 -5.51 5.46 15.26
N VAL A 364 -6.61 5.59 14.50
CA VAL A 364 -6.67 6.55 13.39
C VAL A 364 -6.56 8.00 13.85
N ALA A 365 -7.05 8.31 15.05
CA ALA A 365 -6.86 9.64 15.67
C ALA A 365 -5.38 10.07 15.70
N SER A 366 -4.44 9.12 15.75
CA SER A 366 -2.99 9.38 15.72
C SER A 366 -2.50 10.05 14.44
N LEU A 367 -3.30 10.08 13.36
CA LEU A 367 -2.99 10.88 12.17
C LEU A 367 -2.96 12.40 12.48
N ALA A 368 -3.74 12.85 13.48
CA ALA A 368 -3.85 14.24 13.88
C ALA A 368 -3.29 14.52 15.30
N ALA A 369 -3.12 13.50 16.13
CA ALA A 369 -2.63 13.63 17.51
C ALA A 369 -1.19 14.17 17.58
N THR A 370 -0.89 14.96 18.62
CA THR A 370 0.41 15.61 18.84
C THR A 370 1.19 15.03 20.02
N LYS A 371 0.55 14.15 20.81
CA LYS A 371 1.13 13.56 22.01
C LYS A 371 1.80 12.21 21.74
N ALA A 372 2.85 11.88 22.49
CA ALA A 372 3.61 10.63 22.35
C ALA A 372 2.74 9.36 22.50
N GLN A 373 1.67 9.43 23.31
CA GLN A 373 0.72 8.32 23.49
C GLN A 373 0.00 7.91 22.19
N ALA A 374 0.04 8.72 21.14
CA ALA A 374 -0.51 8.36 19.84
C ALA A 374 0.08 7.05 19.30
N TYR A 375 1.38 6.81 19.52
CA TYR A 375 2.04 5.57 19.09
C TYR A 375 1.60 4.37 19.93
N ASP A 376 1.16 4.57 21.16
CA ASP A 376 0.60 3.49 21.96
C ASP A 376 -0.72 2.96 21.37
N PHE A 377 -1.59 3.84 20.90
CA PHE A 377 -2.83 3.44 20.21
C PHE A 377 -2.52 2.75 18.87
N VAL A 378 -1.50 3.22 18.14
CA VAL A 378 -1.00 2.57 16.91
C VAL A 378 -0.52 1.15 17.21
N GLU A 379 0.25 0.95 18.29
CA GLU A 379 0.71 -0.37 18.72
C GLU A 379 -0.43 -1.28 19.20
N ASP A 380 -1.45 -0.72 19.84
CA ASP A 380 -2.61 -1.51 20.28
C ASP A 380 -3.39 -2.03 19.06
N LEU A 381 -3.57 -1.22 18.00
CA LEU A 381 -4.11 -1.70 16.72
C LEU A 381 -3.18 -2.73 16.05
N TRP A 382 -1.87 -2.53 16.08
CA TRP A 382 -0.91 -3.47 15.49
C TRP A 382 -1.03 -4.89 16.08
N LYS A 383 -1.30 -4.98 17.38
CA LYS A 383 -1.43 -6.26 18.11
C LYS A 383 -2.75 -6.98 17.84
N LEU A 384 -3.78 -6.27 17.37
CA LEU A 384 -5.06 -6.89 17.02
C LEU A 384 -4.93 -7.80 15.79
N SER A 385 -5.77 -8.82 15.74
CA SER A 385 -6.05 -9.61 14.53
C SER A 385 -7.50 -9.40 14.12
N ALA A 386 -7.85 -9.75 12.88
CA ALA A 386 -9.22 -9.67 12.39
C ALA A 386 -10.19 -10.32 13.39
N PRO A 387 -11.27 -9.62 13.77
CA PRO A 387 -12.22 -10.13 14.74
C PRO A 387 -12.93 -11.37 14.19
N SER A 388 -13.41 -12.20 15.10
CA SER A 388 -14.11 -13.45 14.78
C SER A 388 -15.37 -13.60 15.62
N GLY A 389 -16.21 -14.58 15.31
CA GLY A 389 -17.45 -14.83 16.04
C GLY A 389 -18.57 -13.85 15.68
N GLN A 390 -19.58 -13.76 16.55
CA GLN A 390 -20.88 -13.14 16.24
C GLN A 390 -20.80 -11.64 15.89
N TYR A 391 -19.97 -10.88 16.60
CA TYR A 391 -19.90 -9.40 16.49
C TYR A 391 -18.84 -8.89 15.51
N ARG A 392 -18.21 -9.79 14.75
CA ARG A 392 -17.06 -9.46 13.88
C ARG A 392 -17.35 -8.51 12.72
N TYR A 393 -18.61 -8.28 12.37
CA TYR A 393 -18.99 -7.44 11.23
C TYR A 393 -18.50 -6.01 11.43
N TYR A 394 -18.99 -5.33 12.47
CA TYR A 394 -18.71 -3.92 12.67
C TYR A 394 -17.26 -3.69 13.09
N ASP A 395 -16.78 -4.50 14.05
CA ASP A 395 -15.38 -4.51 14.45
C ASP A 395 -14.45 -4.76 13.26
N GLY A 396 -14.81 -5.70 12.36
CA GLY A 396 -13.99 -6.08 11.22
C GLY A 396 -13.89 -4.98 10.18
N CYS A 397 -15.00 -4.30 9.91
CA CYS A 397 -15.01 -3.14 9.02
C CYS A 397 -14.13 -2.01 9.57
N LEU A 398 -14.35 -1.60 10.82
CA LEU A 398 -13.57 -0.52 11.44
C LEU A 398 -12.09 -0.89 11.62
N PHE A 399 -11.80 -2.16 11.94
CA PHE A 399 -10.44 -2.68 12.01
C PHE A 399 -9.71 -2.53 10.67
N MET A 400 -10.35 -2.90 9.56
CA MET A 400 -9.74 -2.77 8.23
C MET A 400 -9.49 -1.31 7.85
N PHE A 401 -10.43 -0.40 8.12
CA PHE A 401 -10.19 1.04 7.99
C PHE A 401 -9.00 1.51 8.84
N GLY A 402 -8.94 1.10 10.10
CA GLY A 402 -7.83 1.40 10.99
C GLY A 402 -6.49 1.00 10.39
N LEU A 403 -6.36 -0.23 9.90
CA LEU A 403 -5.13 -0.70 9.26
C LEU A 403 -4.78 0.13 8.01
N LEU A 404 -5.75 0.42 7.14
CA LEU A 404 -5.53 1.19 5.92
C LEU A 404 -5.06 2.62 6.23
N HIS A 405 -5.72 3.31 7.15
CA HIS A 405 -5.37 4.67 7.56
C HIS A 405 -3.99 4.72 8.22
N VAL A 406 -3.76 3.90 9.24
CA VAL A 406 -2.54 3.94 10.06
C VAL A 406 -1.30 3.46 9.27
N SER A 407 -1.48 2.64 8.24
CA SER A 407 -0.39 2.22 7.33
C SER A 407 -0.11 3.19 6.18
N GLY A 408 -0.91 4.24 5.99
CA GLY A 408 -0.80 5.13 4.82
C GLY A 408 -1.29 4.50 3.51
N ASN A 409 -2.14 3.47 3.57
CA ASN A 409 -2.76 2.81 2.41
C ASN A 409 -4.22 3.21 2.17
N PHE A 410 -4.81 4.04 3.03
CA PHE A 410 -6.05 4.74 2.74
C PHE A 410 -5.75 6.05 1.99
N ARG A 411 -5.83 6.01 0.65
CA ARG A 411 -5.33 7.07 -0.24
C ARG A 411 -6.43 7.70 -1.08
N ILE A 412 -6.12 8.91 -1.58
CA ILE A 412 -6.87 9.59 -2.63
C ILE A 412 -6.38 9.05 -3.98
N TRP A 413 -7.19 8.25 -4.64
CA TRP A 413 -6.89 7.76 -5.99
C TRP A 413 -7.34 8.80 -7.01
N GLY A 414 -6.41 9.37 -7.79
CA GLY A 414 -6.67 10.44 -8.77
C GLY A 414 -6.16 11.84 -8.41
N ALA A 415 -5.40 12.00 -7.31
CA ALA A 415 -4.62 13.21 -7.04
C ALA A 415 -3.38 13.29 -7.96
N ALA A 416 -2.83 14.49 -8.16
CA ALA A 416 -1.59 14.66 -8.93
C ALA A 416 -0.44 13.91 -8.22
N GLU A 417 0.34 13.14 -8.99
CA GLU A 417 1.60 12.57 -8.49
C GLU A 417 2.55 13.72 -8.11
N PRO A 418 3.25 13.66 -6.96
CA PRO A 418 4.10 14.74 -6.51
C PRO A 418 5.17 15.08 -7.56
N THR A 419 5.27 16.37 -7.87
CA THR A 419 6.26 16.89 -8.82
C THR A 419 7.68 16.96 -8.26
N GLU A 420 7.88 16.70 -6.97
CA GLU A 420 9.18 16.59 -6.29
C GLU A 420 8.95 16.02 -4.88
N LEU A 421 9.83 15.13 -4.39
CA LEU A 421 9.82 14.69 -2.99
C LEU A 421 10.37 15.83 -2.11
N PRO A 422 9.63 16.38 -1.13
CA PRO A 422 10.21 17.28 -0.15
C PRO A 422 11.23 16.52 0.72
N SER A 423 12.42 17.09 0.91
CA SER A 423 13.49 16.52 1.74
C SER A 423 13.24 16.59 3.25
N ASP A 424 12.10 17.11 3.69
CA ASP A 424 11.91 17.50 5.08
C ASP A 424 10.86 16.60 5.75
N THR A 425 11.29 15.40 6.14
CA THR A 425 10.66 14.70 7.28
C THR A 425 11.50 15.00 8.51
N PRO A 426 10.97 15.71 9.53
CA PRO A 426 11.74 16.00 10.74
C PRO A 426 12.05 14.69 11.47
N THR A 427 13.32 14.30 11.47
CA THR A 427 13.81 13.19 12.27
C THR A 427 14.06 13.70 13.70
N PRO A 428 13.58 13.03 14.76
CA PRO A 428 13.86 13.44 16.13
C PRO A 428 15.37 13.44 16.39
N THR A 429 15.92 14.60 16.75
CA THR A 429 17.35 14.78 17.07
C THR A 429 17.73 13.98 18.32
N LYS A 430 18.62 13.01 18.14
CA LYS A 430 19.44 12.45 19.23
C LYS A 430 20.80 13.13 19.17
N ASP A 431 21.16 13.84 20.23
CA ASP A 431 22.49 14.44 20.39
C ASP A 431 23.54 13.32 20.56
N THR A 432 24.46 13.21 19.60
CA THR A 432 25.65 12.34 19.71
C THR A 432 26.87 13.08 19.19
N SER A 433 27.45 13.93 20.04
CA SER A 433 28.80 14.48 19.86
C SER A 433 29.86 13.36 19.96
N GLY A 434 30.06 12.63 18.87
CA GLY A 434 31.22 11.76 18.61
C GLY A 434 32.15 12.37 17.54
N PRO A 435 33.41 11.91 17.42
CA PRO A 435 34.32 12.42 16.40
C PRO A 435 33.79 12.08 15.00
N ALA A 436 33.76 13.07 14.10
CA ALA A 436 33.22 12.95 12.74
C ALA A 436 33.85 11.76 11.99
N VAL A 437 33.01 10.81 11.56
CA VAL A 437 33.43 9.63 10.82
C VAL A 437 33.47 9.97 9.34
N LYS A 438 34.58 9.71 8.67
CA LYS A 438 34.72 10.01 7.23
C LYS A 438 33.74 9.15 6.42
N GLY A 439 32.68 9.77 5.90
CA GLY A 439 31.58 9.11 5.19
C GLY A 439 30.23 9.13 5.93
N ASP A 440 30.21 9.54 7.20
CA ASP A 440 29.02 9.85 7.99
C ASP A 440 28.75 11.36 7.85
N LEU A 441 27.99 11.71 6.82
CA LEU A 441 27.76 13.10 6.41
C LEU A 441 26.64 13.76 7.21
N ASN A 442 25.74 12.96 7.81
CA ASN A 442 24.66 13.47 8.66
C ASN A 442 25.02 13.44 10.17
N ASN A 443 26.18 12.87 10.54
CA ASN A 443 26.67 12.68 11.91
C ASN A 443 25.74 11.83 12.79
N ASP A 444 25.07 10.83 12.21
CA ASP A 444 24.21 9.90 12.94
C ASP A 444 24.97 8.71 13.58
N GLY A 445 26.29 8.64 13.34
CA GLY A 445 27.18 7.60 13.86
C GLY A 445 27.21 6.33 13.01
N VAL A 446 26.51 6.27 11.88
CA VAL A 446 26.35 5.09 11.03
C VAL A 446 26.36 5.47 9.55
N ILE A 447 27.39 5.04 8.81
CA ILE A 447 27.47 5.28 7.36
C ILE A 447 26.40 4.47 6.63
N ASN A 448 25.36 5.12 6.11
CA ASN A 448 24.19 4.48 5.49
C ASN A 448 23.65 5.25 4.27
N MET A 449 22.46 4.89 3.79
CA MET A 449 21.88 5.50 2.58
C MET A 449 21.56 6.99 2.77
N ALA A 450 21.34 7.44 4.01
CA ALA A 450 21.16 8.85 4.33
C ALA A 450 22.40 9.67 3.97
N ASP A 451 23.60 9.14 4.18
CA ASP A 451 24.86 9.81 3.79
C ASP A 451 25.05 9.84 2.28
N VAL A 452 24.64 8.77 1.58
CA VAL A 452 24.64 8.73 0.11
C VAL A 452 23.72 9.80 -0.46
N ILE A 453 22.54 10.00 0.14
CA ILE A 453 21.58 11.02 -0.27
C ILE A 453 22.20 12.42 -0.10
N LEU A 454 22.99 12.66 0.93
CA LEU A 454 23.70 13.93 1.10
C LEU A 454 24.73 14.19 0.00
N ILE A 455 25.48 13.17 -0.44
CA ILE A 455 26.36 13.29 -1.62
C ILE A 455 25.55 13.62 -2.89
N ALA A 456 24.39 12.99 -3.08
CA ALA A 456 23.55 13.23 -4.24
C ALA A 456 23.13 14.70 -4.40
N THR A 457 22.99 15.44 -3.30
CA THR A 457 22.63 16.88 -3.32
C THR A 457 23.70 17.78 -3.96
N ALA A 458 24.95 17.32 -4.00
CA ALA A 458 26.09 18.04 -4.56
C ALA A 458 26.82 17.24 -5.66
N PHE A 459 26.21 16.18 -6.18
CA PHE A 459 26.81 15.32 -7.18
C PHE A 459 27.11 16.10 -8.47
N ASN A 460 28.30 15.88 -9.04
CA ASN A 460 28.96 16.68 -10.10
C ASN A 460 29.41 18.10 -9.70
N ALA A 461 29.32 18.52 -8.45
CA ALA A 461 29.88 19.80 -8.03
C ALA A 461 31.41 19.72 -7.94
N THR A 462 32.10 20.70 -8.49
CA THR A 462 33.57 20.82 -8.45
C THR A 462 34.02 21.94 -7.52
N SER A 463 35.22 21.82 -6.96
CA SER A 463 35.82 22.83 -6.07
C SER A 463 35.78 24.22 -6.72
N GLY A 464 35.11 25.16 -6.04
CA GLY A 464 34.83 26.52 -6.53
C GLY A 464 33.40 26.76 -7.04
N SER A 465 32.55 25.73 -7.14
CA SER A 465 31.11 25.89 -7.44
C SER A 465 30.28 26.14 -6.17
N GLU A 466 29.18 26.89 -6.28
CA GLU A 466 28.30 27.19 -5.13
C GLU A 466 27.72 25.93 -4.45
N LYS A 467 27.59 24.84 -5.20
CA LYS A 467 27.08 23.55 -4.68
C LYS A 467 28.16 22.66 -4.06
N TYR A 468 29.43 23.02 -4.19
CA TYR A 468 30.54 22.21 -3.68
C TYR A 468 30.66 22.35 -2.17
N LYS A 469 30.58 21.22 -1.46
CA LYS A 469 30.86 21.12 -0.04
C LYS A 469 32.07 20.22 0.17
N ALA A 470 33.15 20.77 0.72
CA ALA A 470 34.39 20.02 0.94
C ALA A 470 34.21 18.76 1.80
N ALA A 471 33.21 18.72 2.67
CA ALA A 471 32.88 17.54 3.47
C ALA A 471 32.33 16.36 2.65
N TYR A 472 31.81 16.61 1.44
CA TYR A 472 31.19 15.61 0.57
C TYR A 472 32.17 15.07 -0.49
N ASP A 473 33.31 15.74 -0.67
CA ASP A 473 34.47 15.25 -1.43
C ASP A 473 35.32 14.36 -0.51
N LEU A 474 34.92 13.10 -0.41
CA LEU A 474 35.49 12.12 0.51
C LEU A 474 36.84 11.59 0.01
N ASN A 475 37.12 11.63 -1.28
CA ASN A 475 38.42 11.22 -1.83
C ASN A 475 39.40 12.40 -2.02
N ASN A 476 38.95 13.64 -1.79
CA ASN A 476 39.69 14.89 -1.96
C ASN A 476 40.20 15.11 -3.40
N ASP A 477 39.45 14.66 -4.41
CA ASP A 477 39.81 14.83 -5.82
C ASP A 477 39.34 16.18 -6.41
N GLY A 478 38.62 16.98 -5.62
CA GLY A 478 38.08 18.27 -5.99
C GLY A 478 36.74 18.21 -6.71
N ALA A 479 36.09 17.04 -6.80
CA ALA A 479 34.80 16.85 -7.44
C ALA A 479 33.93 15.84 -6.71
N ILE A 480 32.73 16.23 -6.29
CA ILE A 480 31.78 15.34 -5.61
C ILE A 480 31.14 14.43 -6.66
N ASN A 481 31.54 13.17 -6.71
CA ASN A 481 31.15 12.24 -7.77
C ASN A 481 30.98 10.79 -7.28
N MET A 482 30.86 9.84 -8.21
CA MET A 482 30.63 8.43 -7.89
C MET A 482 31.77 7.84 -7.04
N ALA A 483 32.99 8.38 -7.12
CA ALA A 483 34.10 7.96 -6.28
C ALA A 483 33.86 8.26 -4.78
N ASP A 484 33.17 9.37 -4.46
CA ASP A 484 32.78 9.69 -3.08
C ASP A 484 31.64 8.81 -2.60
N VAL A 485 30.66 8.54 -3.48
CA VAL A 485 29.58 7.57 -3.20
C VAL A 485 30.15 6.17 -2.96
N LEU A 486 31.14 5.74 -3.74
CA LEU A 486 31.84 4.47 -3.54
C LEU A 486 32.61 4.44 -2.23
N THR A 487 33.12 5.58 -1.76
CA THR A 487 33.78 5.70 -0.45
C THR A 487 32.78 5.50 0.71
N ILE A 488 31.54 5.98 0.57
CA ILE A 488 30.44 5.65 1.49
C ILE A 488 30.08 4.17 1.40
N ALA A 489 29.90 3.62 0.19
CA ALA A 489 29.51 2.24 -0.02
C ALA A 489 30.52 1.23 0.55
N GLN A 490 31.82 1.54 0.49
CA GLN A 490 32.90 0.74 1.09
C GLN A 490 32.83 0.69 2.63
N ASN A 491 32.12 1.63 3.24
CA ASN A 491 31.95 1.76 4.69
C ASN A 491 30.49 1.63 5.14
N PHE A 492 29.59 1.22 4.24
CA PHE A 492 28.15 1.06 4.51
C PHE A 492 27.91 0.09 5.67
N ASN A 493 27.07 0.48 6.63
CA ASN A 493 26.81 -0.21 7.90
C ASN A 493 27.99 -0.34 8.88
N LYS A 494 29.10 0.39 8.69
CA LYS A 494 30.16 0.42 9.71
C LYS A 494 29.79 1.42 10.82
N SER A 495 29.68 0.92 12.05
CA SER A 495 29.62 1.73 13.29
C SER A 495 31.01 1.77 13.94
N VAL A 496 31.44 2.92 14.44
CA VAL A 496 32.82 3.07 14.93
C VAL A 496 33.05 2.36 16.27
N THR A 497 33.93 1.35 16.24
CA THR A 497 34.73 0.89 17.39
C THR A 497 36.21 1.08 17.04
N GLN A 498 37.04 1.50 18.00
CA GLN A 498 38.34 2.17 17.81
C GLN A 498 39.55 1.36 17.23
N VAL A 499 40.52 2.15 16.68
CA VAL A 499 41.98 1.97 16.39
C VAL A 499 42.35 0.93 15.29
N SER A 500 43.32 1.08 14.37
CA SER A 500 44.61 1.83 14.34
C SER A 500 45.20 2.05 12.92
N THR A 501 46.39 2.68 12.87
CA THR A 501 47.00 3.59 11.87
C THR A 501 47.71 3.03 10.61
N ASN A 502 47.60 3.83 9.52
CA ASN A 502 48.64 4.35 8.59
C ASN A 502 49.00 3.68 7.22
N PRO A 503 49.39 4.52 6.20
CA PRO A 503 49.14 4.38 4.74
C PRO A 503 50.49 4.22 3.93
N PRO A 504 50.67 4.36 2.56
CA PRO A 504 50.11 5.39 1.63
C PRO A 504 50.09 5.17 0.07
N THR A 505 49.58 6.21 -0.67
CA THR A 505 49.99 6.76 -2.01
C THR A 505 49.68 5.97 -3.32
N ALA A 506 49.32 6.51 -4.51
CA ALA A 506 48.72 7.76 -5.05
C ALA A 506 48.48 7.64 -6.59
N THR A 507 47.70 8.57 -7.16
CA THR A 507 47.81 9.28 -8.48
C THR A 507 47.16 8.79 -9.81
N ALA A 508 46.36 9.72 -10.40
CA ALA A 508 46.18 10.12 -11.83
C ALA A 508 45.50 9.12 -12.83
N THR A 509 44.70 9.45 -13.86
CA THR A 509 44.40 10.69 -14.65
C THR A 509 43.15 10.44 -15.53
N SER A 510 42.49 11.51 -16.04
CA SER A 510 41.32 11.49 -16.95
C SER A 510 41.60 11.01 -18.39
N THR A 511 40.61 10.42 -19.11
CA THR A 511 40.29 10.71 -20.53
C THR A 511 39.00 10.02 -21.08
N LYS A 512 38.18 10.81 -21.80
CA LYS A 512 37.18 10.57 -22.88
C LYS A 512 36.52 9.19 -23.13
N ALA A 513 35.19 9.23 -23.33
CA ALA A 513 34.32 8.17 -23.86
C ALA A 513 34.71 7.64 -25.26
N PRO A 514 34.47 6.34 -25.55
CA PRO A 514 33.28 5.94 -26.34
C PRO A 514 32.62 4.58 -25.93
N THR A 515 31.49 4.29 -26.59
CA THR A 515 30.51 3.16 -26.58
C THR A 515 31.06 1.70 -26.56
N PRO A 516 30.19 0.65 -26.57
CA PRO A 516 29.73 -0.23 -25.48
C PRO A 516 30.53 -1.55 -25.27
N THR A 517 30.48 -2.06 -24.02
CA THR A 517 30.75 -3.41 -23.44
C THR A 517 31.93 -4.28 -23.94
N PRO A 518 32.70 -4.85 -23.00
CA PRO A 518 32.64 -6.31 -22.84
C PRO A 518 32.50 -6.77 -21.38
N THR A 519 31.57 -7.73 -21.18
CA THR A 519 31.62 -8.88 -20.27
C THR A 519 32.54 -8.80 -19.05
N LYS A 520 31.95 -8.98 -17.85
CA LYS A 520 32.68 -9.39 -16.65
C LYS A 520 33.55 -10.61 -17.01
N PRO A 521 34.87 -10.60 -16.76
CA PRO A 521 35.70 -11.77 -16.97
C PRO A 521 35.19 -12.92 -16.09
N SER A 522 34.92 -14.06 -16.70
CA SER A 522 34.55 -15.30 -16.01
C SER A 522 35.59 -15.65 -14.95
N SER A 523 35.15 -15.96 -13.74
CA SER A 523 36.02 -16.45 -12.67
C SER A 523 36.46 -17.92 -12.87
N ASN A 524 35.94 -18.63 -13.87
CA ASN A 524 36.36 -20.01 -14.19
C ASN A 524 35.99 -20.42 -15.64
N PRO A 525 36.96 -20.66 -16.55
CA PRO A 525 36.69 -21.08 -17.92
C PRO A 525 36.03 -22.47 -18.04
N ASN A 526 36.00 -23.25 -16.96
CA ASN A 526 35.36 -24.57 -16.89
C ASN A 526 34.01 -24.55 -16.14
N ALA A 527 33.44 -23.37 -15.85
CA ALA A 527 32.14 -23.29 -15.19
C ALA A 527 31.02 -23.79 -16.11
N LYS A 528 30.07 -24.55 -15.53
CA LYS A 528 28.83 -24.89 -16.24
C LYS A 528 27.97 -23.63 -16.33
N LEU A 529 27.48 -23.29 -17.51
CA LEU A 529 26.73 -22.06 -17.72
C LEU A 529 25.23 -22.32 -17.70
N ILE A 530 24.48 -21.41 -17.10
CA ILE A 530 23.02 -21.44 -17.11
C ILE A 530 22.45 -20.03 -17.16
N ALA A 531 21.37 -19.82 -17.93
CA ALA A 531 20.69 -18.53 -18.01
C ALA A 531 19.31 -18.60 -17.36
N LEU A 532 19.04 -17.70 -16.42
CA LEU A 532 17.66 -17.46 -15.93
C LEU A 532 16.97 -16.48 -16.88
N THR A 533 15.77 -16.82 -17.30
CA THR A 533 14.93 -15.94 -18.12
C THR A 533 13.53 -15.82 -17.55
N PHE A 534 12.94 -14.62 -17.68
CA PHE A 534 11.64 -14.29 -17.11
C PHE A 534 10.72 -13.67 -18.17
N ASP A 535 9.54 -14.24 -18.35
CA ASP A 535 8.53 -13.76 -19.30
C ASP A 535 7.42 -12.95 -18.61
N ASP A 536 6.72 -12.14 -19.41
CA ASP A 536 5.48 -11.38 -19.13
C ASP A 536 5.62 -9.98 -18.52
N GLY A 537 6.79 -9.64 -17.97
CA GLY A 537 7.08 -8.28 -17.51
C GLY A 537 7.08 -7.23 -18.62
N PRO A 538 7.31 -5.95 -18.31
CA PRO A 538 7.62 -5.42 -16.98
C PRO A 538 6.36 -5.13 -16.13
N ASP A 539 6.45 -5.38 -14.83
CA ASP A 539 5.51 -4.93 -13.81
C ASP A 539 6.28 -4.29 -12.64
N ASN A 540 5.83 -3.12 -12.15
CA ASN A 540 6.56 -2.37 -11.12
C ASN A 540 6.71 -3.12 -9.79
N THR A 541 5.86 -4.11 -9.52
CA THR A 541 5.84 -4.84 -8.26
C THR A 541 6.38 -6.26 -8.40
N LYS A 542 5.95 -7.00 -9.44
CA LYS A 542 6.29 -8.42 -9.61
C LYS A 542 7.68 -8.61 -10.22
N THR A 543 8.02 -7.84 -11.27
CA THR A 543 9.39 -7.80 -11.80
C THR A 543 10.38 -7.36 -10.71
N ALA A 544 9.98 -6.41 -9.85
CA ALA A 544 10.81 -5.97 -8.72
C ALA A 544 11.13 -7.10 -7.73
N ARG A 545 10.17 -7.96 -7.38
CA ARG A 545 10.39 -9.11 -6.49
C ARG A 545 11.43 -10.08 -7.06
N VAL A 546 11.42 -10.30 -8.37
CA VAL A 546 12.44 -11.12 -9.03
C VAL A 546 13.80 -10.42 -8.98
N LEU A 547 13.87 -9.14 -9.36
CA LEU A 547 15.11 -8.35 -9.32
C LEU A 547 15.74 -8.31 -7.91
N ASP A 548 14.93 -8.18 -6.86
CA ASP A 548 15.43 -8.18 -5.47
C ASP A 548 16.18 -9.49 -5.14
N LYS A 549 15.71 -10.63 -5.65
CA LYS A 549 16.37 -11.93 -5.47
C LYS A 549 17.64 -12.01 -6.31
N LEU A 550 17.58 -11.56 -7.56
CA LEU A 550 18.77 -11.54 -8.44
C LEU A 550 19.87 -10.63 -7.86
N ASP A 551 19.51 -9.46 -7.32
CA ASP A 551 20.42 -8.52 -6.65
C ASP A 551 21.03 -9.16 -5.39
N LYS A 552 20.20 -9.80 -4.55
CA LYS A 552 20.65 -10.52 -3.34
C LYS A 552 21.74 -11.55 -3.65
N TYR A 553 21.56 -12.33 -4.71
CA TYR A 553 22.52 -13.38 -5.10
C TYR A 553 23.55 -12.92 -6.13
N LYS A 554 23.47 -11.66 -6.60
CA LYS A 554 24.35 -11.05 -7.60
C LYS A 554 24.43 -11.87 -8.89
N VAL A 555 23.28 -12.37 -9.36
CA VAL A 555 23.19 -13.18 -10.57
C VAL A 555 22.51 -12.39 -11.70
N PRO A 556 23.07 -12.39 -12.92
CA PRO A 556 22.42 -11.79 -14.07
C PRO A 556 21.26 -12.67 -14.56
N ALA A 557 20.35 -12.07 -15.34
CA ALA A 557 19.20 -12.75 -15.94
C ALA A 557 18.77 -12.02 -17.22
N THR A 558 17.83 -12.60 -17.97
CA THR A 558 17.24 -11.95 -19.15
C THR A 558 15.71 -11.86 -19.01
N PHE A 559 15.15 -10.67 -19.18
CA PHE A 559 13.71 -10.40 -19.07
C PHE A 559 13.09 -10.27 -20.46
N MET A 560 12.20 -11.18 -20.82
CA MET A 560 11.47 -11.18 -22.08
C MET A 560 10.19 -10.36 -21.91
N MET A 561 10.19 -9.13 -22.40
CA MET A 561 9.15 -8.15 -22.08
C MET A 561 8.01 -8.11 -23.11
N ILE A 562 6.79 -7.97 -22.61
CA ILE A 562 5.56 -7.73 -23.38
C ILE A 562 5.47 -6.23 -23.70
N GLY A 563 5.32 -5.90 -24.99
CA GLY A 563 5.31 -4.53 -25.49
C GLY A 563 4.23 -3.64 -24.86
N GLN A 564 3.01 -4.13 -24.67
CA GLN A 564 1.91 -3.39 -24.05
C GLN A 564 2.18 -2.96 -22.60
N ASN A 565 3.04 -3.68 -21.90
CA ASN A 565 3.40 -3.37 -20.51
C ASN A 565 4.51 -2.31 -20.42
N ILE A 566 5.16 -1.97 -21.54
CA ILE A 566 6.23 -0.97 -21.59
C ILE A 566 5.62 0.42 -21.75
N SER A 567 5.73 1.24 -20.71
CA SER A 567 5.20 2.60 -20.68
C SER A 567 6.05 3.49 -19.78
N SER A 568 5.71 4.78 -19.69
CA SER A 568 6.30 5.69 -18.70
C SER A 568 6.10 5.21 -17.27
N GLY A 569 4.97 4.54 -16.98
CA GLY A 569 4.69 3.97 -15.67
C GLY A 569 5.65 2.84 -15.28
N THR A 570 6.13 2.04 -16.23
CA THR A 570 7.09 0.95 -16.01
C THR A 570 8.54 1.36 -16.33
N ALA A 571 8.80 2.62 -16.68
CA ALA A 571 10.12 3.08 -17.09
C ALA A 571 11.20 2.88 -15.99
N ASN A 572 10.84 3.08 -14.72
CA ASN A 572 11.79 2.92 -13.62
C ASN A 572 12.21 1.46 -13.42
N ILE A 573 11.25 0.52 -13.50
CA ILE A 573 11.58 -0.90 -13.37
C ILE A 573 12.39 -1.39 -14.56
N ILE A 574 12.09 -0.93 -15.78
CA ILE A 574 12.87 -1.22 -16.98
C ILE A 574 14.30 -0.68 -16.86
N LYS A 575 14.48 0.54 -16.36
CA LYS A 575 15.81 1.12 -16.09
C LYS A 575 16.56 0.30 -15.05
N ARG A 576 15.88 -0.16 -13.99
CA ARG A 576 16.48 -1.03 -12.96
C ARG A 576 16.97 -2.34 -13.56
N VAL A 577 16.17 -2.99 -14.42
CA VAL A 577 16.57 -4.21 -15.14
C VAL A 577 17.91 -4.00 -15.84
N VAL A 578 18.04 -2.92 -16.62
CA VAL A 578 19.29 -2.62 -17.35
C VAL A 578 20.42 -2.23 -16.41
N SER A 579 20.17 -1.34 -15.43
CA SER A 579 21.23 -0.83 -14.54
C SER A 579 21.79 -1.89 -13.59
N SER A 580 20.98 -2.90 -13.24
CA SER A 580 21.42 -4.08 -12.46
C SER A 580 22.17 -5.12 -13.30
N GLY A 581 22.41 -4.85 -14.59
CA GLY A 581 23.19 -5.71 -15.47
C GLY A 581 22.41 -6.89 -16.05
N HIS A 582 21.07 -6.83 -16.05
CA HIS A 582 20.23 -7.81 -16.72
C HIS A 582 20.01 -7.43 -18.20
N GLU A 583 19.68 -8.43 -19.00
CA GLU A 583 19.38 -8.26 -20.42
C GLU A 583 17.86 -8.17 -20.65
N ILE A 584 17.42 -7.48 -21.70
CA ILE A 584 16.02 -7.41 -22.12
C ILE A 584 15.86 -8.06 -23.50
N GLY A 585 14.91 -8.98 -23.60
CA GLY A 585 14.45 -9.61 -24.84
C GLY A 585 13.01 -9.23 -25.18
N ASN A 586 12.57 -9.62 -26.38
CA ASN A 586 11.24 -9.32 -26.90
C ASN A 586 10.29 -10.52 -26.67
N HIS A 587 9.13 -10.28 -26.06
CA HIS A 587 8.07 -11.28 -25.85
C HIS A 587 6.77 -10.95 -26.58
N SER A 588 6.85 -10.36 -27.78
CA SER A 588 5.72 -9.86 -28.58
C SER A 588 5.10 -8.55 -28.04
N TRP A 589 4.08 -8.04 -28.75
CA TRP A 589 3.33 -6.86 -28.33
C TRP A 589 2.36 -7.17 -27.20
N ASP A 590 1.67 -8.31 -27.28
CA ASP A 590 0.72 -8.79 -26.28
C ASP A 590 0.84 -10.30 -26.09
N TYR A 591 0.01 -10.87 -25.22
CA TYR A 591 0.04 -12.27 -24.81
C TYR A 591 -0.51 -13.26 -25.86
N SER A 592 -0.96 -12.79 -27.02
CA SER A 592 -1.58 -13.63 -28.05
C SER A 592 -0.56 -14.53 -28.73
N SER A 593 -0.93 -15.78 -29.00
CA SER A 593 -0.13 -16.67 -29.84
C SER A 593 0.04 -16.10 -31.26
N MET A 594 1.28 -16.08 -31.73
CA MET A 594 1.63 -15.49 -33.03
C MET A 594 1.68 -16.52 -34.17
N ASN A 595 1.58 -17.82 -33.88
CA ASN A 595 1.82 -18.89 -34.84
C ASN A 595 0.87 -18.90 -36.05
N ASN A 596 -0.32 -18.28 -35.93
CA ASN A 596 -1.31 -18.14 -37.01
C ASN A 596 -1.36 -16.73 -37.62
N MET A 597 -0.48 -15.81 -37.20
CA MET A 597 -0.45 -14.45 -37.73
C MET A 597 0.21 -14.39 -39.12
N SER A 598 -0.23 -13.42 -39.93
CA SER A 598 0.45 -13.10 -41.19
C SER A 598 1.84 -12.50 -40.94
N SER A 599 2.75 -12.58 -41.92
CA SER A 599 4.09 -11.97 -41.83
C SER A 599 4.05 -10.48 -41.48
N THR A 600 3.07 -9.74 -42.01
CA THR A 600 2.88 -8.32 -41.70
C THR A 600 2.52 -8.09 -40.24
N GLN A 601 1.60 -8.87 -39.68
CA GLN A 601 1.21 -8.78 -38.27
C GLN A 601 2.37 -9.15 -37.34
N VAL A 602 3.13 -10.20 -37.68
CA VAL A 602 4.33 -10.60 -36.94
C VAL A 602 5.33 -9.44 -36.90
N LYS A 603 5.63 -8.83 -38.05
CA LYS A 603 6.56 -7.70 -38.14
C LYS A 603 6.07 -6.49 -37.34
N ASP A 604 4.78 -6.17 -37.40
CA ASP A 604 4.19 -5.08 -36.61
C ASP A 604 4.44 -5.30 -35.11
N TYR A 605 4.05 -6.47 -34.59
CA TYR A 605 4.16 -6.80 -33.18
C TYR A 605 5.61 -6.71 -32.69
N ILE A 606 6.55 -7.27 -33.45
CA ILE A 606 7.98 -7.20 -33.10
C ILE A 606 8.51 -5.77 -33.18
N SER A 607 8.16 -5.02 -34.22
CA SER A 607 8.67 -3.65 -34.41
C SER A 607 8.20 -2.70 -33.30
N ARG A 608 6.94 -2.81 -32.88
CA ARG A 608 6.36 -1.98 -31.80
C ARG A 608 7.00 -2.29 -30.46
N THR A 609 7.17 -3.57 -30.13
CA THR A 609 7.85 -3.97 -28.90
C THR A 609 9.32 -3.55 -28.90
N ASN A 610 10.04 -3.72 -30.02
CA ASN A 610 11.42 -3.25 -30.15
C ASN A 610 11.54 -1.72 -29.98
N ALA A 611 10.60 -0.97 -30.55
CA ALA A 611 10.55 0.49 -30.41
C ALA A 611 10.32 0.90 -28.96
N ALA A 612 9.38 0.25 -28.27
CA ALA A 612 9.11 0.50 -26.85
C ALA A 612 10.32 0.16 -25.97
N ILE A 613 10.96 -0.99 -26.17
CA ILE A 613 12.19 -1.37 -25.45
C ILE A 613 13.29 -0.33 -25.72
N SER A 614 13.52 0.06 -26.97
CA SER A 614 14.54 1.05 -27.31
C SER A 614 14.27 2.40 -26.66
N GLN A 615 13.01 2.83 -26.62
CA GLN A 615 12.60 4.11 -26.03
C GLN A 615 12.81 4.16 -24.51
N TYR A 616 12.41 3.11 -23.78
CA TYR A 616 12.37 3.14 -22.32
C TYR A 616 13.59 2.49 -21.65
N ALA A 617 14.24 1.54 -22.32
CA ALA A 617 15.41 0.84 -21.80
C ALA A 617 16.72 1.34 -22.43
N GLY A 618 16.68 2.00 -23.59
CA GLY A 618 17.87 2.42 -24.31
C GLY A 618 18.69 1.27 -24.91
N VAL A 619 18.09 0.08 -25.04
CA VAL A 619 18.74 -1.12 -25.60
C VAL A 619 17.94 -1.69 -26.76
N THR A 620 18.60 -2.43 -27.65
CA THR A 620 17.95 -3.18 -28.72
C THR A 620 17.94 -4.66 -28.35
N PRO A 621 16.76 -5.32 -28.28
CA PRO A 621 16.70 -6.73 -27.92
C PRO A 621 17.36 -7.58 -29.02
N LYS A 622 18.02 -8.66 -28.62
CA LYS A 622 18.66 -9.63 -29.53
C LYS A 622 17.93 -10.97 -29.59
N PHE A 623 17.08 -11.22 -28.60
CA PHE A 623 16.38 -12.48 -28.40
C PHE A 623 14.88 -12.27 -28.47
N PHE A 624 14.18 -13.29 -28.96
CA PHE A 624 12.74 -13.36 -29.01
C PHE A 624 12.25 -14.70 -28.45
N ARG A 625 11.17 -14.65 -27.69
CA ARG A 625 10.41 -15.83 -27.27
C ARG A 625 8.95 -15.60 -27.62
N ALA A 626 8.33 -16.59 -28.26
CA ALA A 626 6.92 -16.49 -28.64
C ALA A 626 6.02 -16.68 -27.41
N PRO A 627 4.96 -15.85 -27.24
CA PRO A 627 3.90 -16.15 -26.28
C PRO A 627 3.37 -17.58 -26.47
N ASN A 628 3.09 -18.26 -25.37
CA ASN A 628 2.67 -19.67 -25.32
C ASN A 628 3.65 -20.65 -25.99
N LEU A 629 4.91 -20.25 -26.23
CA LEU A 629 5.91 -21.01 -26.97
C LEU A 629 5.42 -21.46 -28.37
N ALA A 630 4.49 -20.70 -28.94
CA ALA A 630 3.82 -21.03 -30.19
C ALA A 630 4.60 -20.43 -31.37
N TYR A 631 5.53 -21.21 -31.93
CA TYR A 631 6.35 -20.83 -33.08
C TYR A 631 5.72 -21.24 -34.41
N SER A 632 6.06 -20.54 -35.50
CA SER A 632 5.70 -20.91 -36.87
C SER A 632 6.78 -20.50 -37.87
N GLN A 633 6.76 -21.12 -39.07
CA GLN A 633 7.72 -20.78 -40.14
C GLN A 633 7.64 -19.29 -40.52
N THR A 634 6.42 -18.74 -40.59
CA THR A 634 6.20 -17.30 -40.84
C THR A 634 6.96 -16.42 -39.85
N MET A 635 7.08 -16.85 -38.59
CA MET A 635 7.82 -16.10 -37.58
C MET A 635 9.33 -16.19 -37.81
N TYR A 636 9.87 -17.37 -38.07
CA TYR A 636 11.30 -17.53 -38.39
C TYR A 636 11.72 -16.69 -39.61
N ASP A 637 10.86 -16.58 -40.62
CA ASP A 637 11.14 -15.80 -41.82
C ASP A 637 11.00 -14.27 -41.59
N ALA A 638 10.17 -13.86 -40.63
CA ALA A 638 9.79 -12.47 -40.44
C ALA A 638 10.52 -11.75 -39.29
N ILE A 639 11.00 -12.50 -38.29
CA ILE A 639 11.59 -11.95 -37.06
C ILE A 639 13.11 -12.06 -37.14
N ASP A 640 13.74 -10.90 -37.16
CA ASP A 640 15.19 -10.78 -37.19
C ASP A 640 15.70 -10.75 -35.72
N LEU A 641 15.50 -11.82 -34.95
CA LEU A 641 15.98 -11.99 -33.56
C LEU A 641 16.31 -13.46 -33.32
N THR A 642 17.17 -13.76 -32.34
CA THR A 642 17.48 -15.17 -32.00
C THR A 642 16.35 -15.76 -31.17
N PHE A 643 15.83 -16.92 -31.59
CA PHE A 643 14.68 -17.55 -30.94
C PHE A 643 15.13 -18.39 -29.73
N VAL A 644 14.47 -18.21 -28.59
CA VAL A 644 14.72 -18.99 -27.37
C VAL A 644 13.43 -19.55 -26.80
N GLN A 645 13.46 -20.82 -26.41
CA GLN A 645 12.35 -21.50 -25.75
C GLN A 645 12.64 -21.68 -24.26
N GLY A 646 13.69 -22.40 -23.92
CA GLY A 646 14.07 -22.68 -22.53
C GLY A 646 13.31 -23.86 -21.90
N VAL A 647 13.84 -24.34 -20.78
CA VAL A 647 13.27 -25.40 -19.95
C VAL A 647 12.36 -24.76 -18.91
N THR A 648 11.09 -25.17 -18.91
CA THR A 648 10.07 -24.66 -17.98
C THR A 648 10.11 -25.36 -16.62
N CYS A 649 9.64 -24.67 -15.58
CA CYS A 649 9.31 -25.23 -14.27
C CYS A 649 7.81 -25.18 -13.93
N ASN A 650 6.96 -24.93 -14.93
CA ASN A 650 5.50 -24.82 -14.82
C ASN A 650 5.05 -23.79 -13.77
N ASP A 651 5.77 -22.69 -13.63
CA ASP A 651 5.51 -21.67 -12.62
C ASP A 651 4.23 -20.86 -12.85
N TRP A 652 3.62 -20.96 -14.03
CA TRP A 652 2.25 -20.49 -14.28
C TRP A 652 1.17 -21.33 -13.58
N VAL A 653 1.50 -22.55 -13.12
CA VAL A 653 0.56 -23.40 -12.37
C VAL A 653 0.47 -22.88 -10.94
N GLN A 654 -0.67 -22.28 -10.59
CA GLN A 654 -0.87 -21.62 -9.28
C GLN A 654 -0.66 -22.56 -8.08
N SER A 655 -0.98 -23.85 -8.21
CA SER A 655 -0.76 -24.83 -7.14
C SER A 655 0.69 -25.27 -6.98
N SER A 656 1.59 -24.89 -7.91
CA SER A 656 3.01 -25.27 -7.83
C SER A 656 3.74 -24.39 -6.82
N SER A 657 4.26 -25.00 -5.75
CA SER A 657 4.99 -24.29 -4.71
C SER A 657 6.36 -23.77 -5.18
N ALA A 658 6.99 -22.88 -4.40
CA ALA A 658 8.37 -22.46 -4.64
C ALA A 658 9.33 -23.65 -4.73
N THR A 659 9.13 -24.65 -3.87
CA THR A 659 9.95 -25.87 -3.84
C THR A 659 9.74 -26.73 -5.08
N ASP A 660 8.50 -26.87 -5.56
CA ASP A 660 8.20 -27.64 -6.78
C ASP A 660 8.85 -27.00 -8.01
N ARG A 661 8.73 -25.66 -8.13
CA ARG A 661 9.38 -24.87 -9.19
C ARG A 661 10.90 -25.04 -9.14
N ALA A 662 11.48 -24.89 -7.94
CA ALA A 662 12.92 -25.06 -7.75
C ALA A 662 13.39 -26.47 -8.11
N ASN A 663 12.68 -27.51 -7.66
CA ASN A 663 13.00 -28.90 -7.98
C ASN A 663 12.97 -29.17 -9.49
N ALA A 664 11.97 -28.64 -10.19
CA ALA A 664 11.89 -28.76 -11.65
C ALA A 664 13.07 -28.07 -12.35
N VAL A 665 13.43 -26.84 -11.93
CA VAL A 665 14.61 -26.13 -12.46
C VAL A 665 15.89 -26.91 -12.21
N ILE A 666 16.10 -27.40 -10.99
CA ILE A 666 17.31 -28.13 -10.60
C ILE A 666 17.41 -29.45 -11.37
N ALA A 667 16.28 -30.15 -11.59
CA ALA A 667 16.25 -31.39 -12.37
C ALA A 667 16.54 -31.17 -13.86
N GLY A 668 16.11 -30.03 -14.42
CA GLY A 668 16.36 -29.64 -15.81
C GLY A 668 17.72 -28.98 -16.06
N ALA A 669 18.48 -28.67 -15.00
CA ALA A 669 19.74 -27.95 -15.10
C ALA A 669 20.87 -28.84 -15.66
N LYS A 670 21.40 -28.42 -16.81
CA LYS A 670 22.65 -28.90 -17.42
C LYS A 670 23.42 -27.69 -17.96
N ASP A 671 24.69 -27.91 -18.26
CA ASP A 671 25.51 -26.88 -18.89
C ASP A 671 24.86 -26.42 -20.21
N GLY A 672 24.79 -25.11 -20.42
CA GLY A 672 24.12 -24.50 -21.57
C GLY A 672 22.61 -24.30 -21.44
N THR A 673 21.97 -24.67 -20.32
CA THR A 673 20.50 -24.57 -20.18
C THR A 673 20.01 -23.12 -20.12
N ILE A 674 18.91 -22.85 -20.83
CA ILE A 674 18.09 -21.65 -20.66
C ILE A 674 16.89 -22.04 -19.79
N ILE A 675 16.71 -21.42 -18.64
CA ILE A 675 15.56 -21.66 -17.75
C ILE A 675 14.47 -20.62 -18.03
N LEU A 676 13.26 -21.09 -18.33
CA LEU A 676 12.06 -20.26 -18.50
C LEU A 676 11.27 -20.23 -17.18
N MET A 677 11.06 -19.02 -16.68
CA MET A 677 10.15 -18.66 -15.60
C MET A 677 9.37 -17.40 -16.02
N HIS A 678 8.45 -16.94 -15.19
CA HIS A 678 7.68 -15.73 -15.40
C HIS A 678 7.91 -14.74 -14.24
N ASP A 679 7.97 -13.45 -14.55
CA ASP A 679 8.05 -12.38 -13.54
C ASP A 679 6.74 -11.62 -13.37
N ASN A 680 5.75 -11.83 -14.24
CA ASN A 680 4.44 -11.18 -14.16
C ASN A 680 3.28 -12.16 -14.38
N GLN A 681 2.95 -12.92 -13.34
CA GLN A 681 1.80 -13.83 -13.29
C GLN A 681 0.83 -13.45 -12.16
N PRO A 682 -0.43 -13.92 -12.18
CA PRO A 682 -1.37 -13.69 -11.08
C PRO A 682 -0.87 -14.25 -9.75
N ASP A 683 -1.04 -13.49 -8.67
CA ASP A 683 -0.69 -13.98 -7.33
C ASP A 683 -1.71 -15.04 -6.84
N PRO A 684 -1.27 -16.05 -6.05
CA PRO A 684 0.11 -16.24 -5.58
C PRO A 684 1.02 -16.79 -6.68
N HIS A 685 2.16 -16.12 -6.92
CA HIS A 685 3.18 -16.58 -7.87
C HIS A 685 4.55 -16.71 -7.20
N PRO A 686 4.83 -17.84 -6.51
CA PRO A 686 6.03 -18.02 -5.69
C PRO A 686 7.34 -18.27 -6.47
N THR A 687 7.51 -17.67 -7.66
CA THR A 687 8.77 -17.72 -8.43
C THR A 687 9.91 -16.97 -7.73
N PRO A 688 9.73 -15.76 -7.18
CA PRO A 688 10.78 -15.08 -6.41
C PRO A 688 11.32 -15.93 -5.24
N GLU A 689 10.44 -16.64 -4.54
CA GLU A 689 10.82 -17.51 -3.42
C GLU A 689 11.53 -18.78 -3.92
N ALA A 690 11.19 -19.30 -5.09
CA ALA A 690 11.94 -20.39 -5.72
C ALA A 690 13.39 -20.01 -6.03
N LEU A 691 13.67 -18.73 -6.33
CA LEU A 691 15.03 -18.24 -6.59
C LEU A 691 15.94 -18.35 -5.36
N ASP A 692 15.40 -18.21 -4.15
CA ASP A 692 16.16 -18.43 -2.91
C ASP A 692 16.63 -19.88 -2.75
N ILE A 693 16.04 -20.83 -3.49
CA ILE A 693 16.43 -22.24 -3.52
C ILE A 693 17.31 -22.54 -4.75
N ILE A 694 16.88 -22.09 -5.93
CA ILE A 694 17.52 -22.36 -7.23
C ILE A 694 18.95 -21.84 -7.25
N ILE A 695 19.13 -20.56 -6.93
CA ILE A 695 20.41 -19.87 -7.14
C ILE A 695 21.53 -20.48 -6.27
N PRO A 696 21.38 -20.58 -4.94
CA PRO A 696 22.44 -21.16 -4.11
C PRO A 696 22.67 -22.64 -4.43
N ARG A 697 21.61 -23.40 -4.78
CA ARG A 697 21.76 -24.81 -5.15
C ARG A 697 22.59 -24.99 -6.41
N LEU A 698 22.29 -24.26 -7.47
CA LEU A 698 23.03 -24.39 -8.73
C LEU A 698 24.46 -23.81 -8.61
N GLN A 699 24.65 -22.71 -7.89
CA GLN A 699 26.00 -22.21 -7.57
C GLN A 699 26.83 -23.27 -6.83
N SER A 700 26.25 -23.96 -5.83
CA SER A 700 26.93 -25.04 -5.11
C SER A 700 27.29 -26.24 -5.99
N GLN A 701 26.58 -26.43 -7.11
CA GLN A 701 26.86 -27.46 -8.11
C GLN A 701 27.85 -26.99 -9.18
N GLY A 702 28.43 -25.80 -9.06
CA GLY A 702 29.41 -25.24 -10.00
C GLY A 702 28.79 -24.59 -11.24
N TYR A 703 27.54 -24.16 -11.18
CA TYR A 703 26.93 -23.36 -12.23
C TYR A 703 27.25 -21.87 -12.06
N GLU A 704 27.53 -21.22 -13.18
CA GLU A 704 27.64 -19.77 -13.31
C GLU A 704 26.40 -19.24 -14.05
N PHE A 705 25.72 -18.28 -13.42
CA PHE A 705 24.55 -17.63 -14.01
C PHE A 705 24.99 -16.51 -14.96
N VAL A 706 24.45 -16.53 -16.18
CA VAL A 706 24.80 -15.60 -17.26
C VAL A 706 23.55 -15.05 -17.96
N THR A 707 23.68 -13.92 -18.66
CA THR A 707 22.64 -13.44 -19.60
C THR A 707 22.55 -14.33 -20.84
N LEU A 708 21.50 -14.21 -21.66
CA LEU A 708 21.43 -14.95 -22.92
C LEU A 708 22.57 -14.56 -23.87
N SER A 709 22.87 -13.27 -24.01
CA SER A 709 24.01 -12.80 -24.81
C SER A 709 25.32 -13.47 -24.40
N GLU A 710 25.60 -13.52 -23.10
CA GLU A 710 26.83 -14.12 -22.57
C GLU A 710 26.83 -15.64 -22.72
N LEU A 711 25.68 -16.30 -22.52
CA LEU A 711 25.55 -17.74 -22.73
C LEU A 711 25.90 -18.13 -24.17
N PHE A 712 25.29 -17.47 -25.16
CA PHE A 712 25.55 -17.73 -26.58
C PHE A 712 27.01 -17.44 -26.95
N GLN A 713 27.55 -16.32 -26.47
CA GLN A 713 28.94 -15.94 -26.72
C GLN A 713 29.92 -16.99 -26.16
N ARG A 714 29.76 -17.41 -24.90
CA ARG A 714 30.68 -18.35 -24.24
C ARG A 714 30.54 -19.78 -24.75
N LYS A 715 29.38 -20.14 -25.31
CA LYS A 715 29.14 -21.42 -26.00
C LYS A 715 29.49 -21.39 -27.49
N GLY A 716 29.97 -20.27 -28.02
CA GLY A 716 30.35 -20.14 -29.43
C GLY A 716 29.17 -20.28 -30.39
N VAL A 717 27.93 -20.04 -29.93
CA VAL A 717 26.74 -20.12 -30.76
C VAL A 717 26.47 -18.76 -31.38
N THR A 718 26.39 -18.73 -32.71
CA THR A 718 26.14 -17.48 -33.45
C THR A 718 24.68 -17.07 -33.31
N LEU A 719 24.45 -15.80 -32.96
CA LEU A 719 23.09 -15.22 -32.94
C LEU A 719 22.51 -15.18 -34.35
N ARG A 720 21.22 -15.50 -34.49
CA ARG A 720 20.51 -15.63 -35.77
C ARG A 720 21.17 -16.60 -36.76
N ALA A 721 21.58 -17.78 -36.30
CA ALA A 721 21.71 -18.88 -37.24
C ALA A 721 20.36 -19.04 -37.94
N ASN A 722 20.32 -19.04 -39.28
CA ASN A 722 19.09 -19.30 -40.05
C ASN A 722 18.71 -20.78 -39.97
N ASP A 723 18.56 -21.29 -38.75
CA ASP A 723 18.36 -22.70 -38.45
C ASP A 723 16.90 -23.03 -38.10
N ASN A 724 16.04 -22.02 -37.99
CA ASN A 724 14.65 -22.14 -37.55
C ASN A 724 14.52 -22.87 -36.19
N ILE A 725 15.49 -22.66 -35.29
CA ILE A 725 15.52 -23.31 -33.97
C ILE A 725 15.16 -22.29 -32.89
N ALA A 726 14.26 -22.68 -31.98
CA ALA A 726 14.09 -22.01 -30.69
C ALA A 726 14.94 -22.74 -29.63
N HIS A 727 16.02 -22.11 -29.17
CA HIS A 727 17.00 -22.80 -28.31
C HIS A 727 16.46 -23.04 -26.90
N THR A 728 16.62 -24.28 -26.42
CA THR A 728 16.29 -24.70 -25.03
C THR A 728 17.54 -24.96 -24.19
N THR A 729 18.58 -25.50 -24.82
CA THR A 729 19.91 -25.72 -24.24
C THR A 729 20.93 -25.55 -25.35
N LEU A 730 22.02 -24.84 -25.09
CA LEU A 730 23.13 -24.74 -26.03
C LEU A 730 24.08 -25.94 -25.90
N PRO A 731 24.75 -26.34 -26.99
CA PRO A 731 25.73 -27.42 -26.95
C PRO A 731 26.91 -27.06 -26.04
N ASN A 732 27.66 -28.10 -25.63
CA ASN A 732 28.90 -27.95 -24.86
C ASN A 732 30.04 -27.39 -25.69
#